data_AF-A0AAW0G0I5-F1
#
_entry.id   AF-A0AAW0G0I5-F1
#
_cell.length_a   1.000
_cell.length_b   1.000
_cell.length_c   1.000
_cell.angle_alpha   90.00
_cell.angle_beta   90.00
_cell.angle_gamma   90.00
#
_symmetry.space_group_name_H-M   'P 1'
#
loop_
_entity.id
_entity.type
_entity.pdbx_description
1 polymer ?
#
loop_
_entity_poly.entity_id
_entity_poly.type
_entity_poly.pdbx_seq_one_letter_code
_entity_poly.pdbx_strand_id
1 'polypeptide(L)'
;MGLQMYRGCIALLNDEIDEIAKRFLSSPILQNPPLATTPSSNPFHITLLTKSELQQLREKHTSSQLLERVKADAGPSPHIFPIGLGSASYSGLHAIFVVCICAKLQKFRKKLGLPAKDFHISLSKHDIHDVDKGIGSLLLGELPLDLSPEILDQLVYTLFVKEEYLHAHEYAIKLCVELPNSMKGFVRLGDIASKLHLYKQAMLAFGCAFQRDTSDAPRKYCLQQISVCAEHTEFGTVYLKEEEPQIPVSLRHTLLQPWSYELCSILSESTFTPTLCLESREQMYMPPLYLESRTKEPYRLPRFFRWLVPFHIAFMSTPRNALDIDALASPHFGIRHILTLTEESPLPEKWFQGRNIKNTFLPIPNYHPPTIEQMDLIVRLLLDEANLPMLIHCGGGKGRAGTVAACYLAAFGAAKIPHDTTPTEPAMSASTAISTLRLVRPGSLETTQQEEFVAKWCSTIWKRRSVFPSIVSEPPPCSLEVEGSLKPDSNLFIFVGLPGSGKSWVSQALWTRSPKAWTRVSQDESGGRSTCENVVGRFNGRGRLILNRCNTSANDRKAWLALASHWAVSPVCVWFDYDRDLCTHRAQNRAGHPTLPPGGRVRKAIEQMTDMFVKPSLSEGFTAILRIRSFSAAEEFILRVSPVTLFKFPRTEHLINLGAVTEDDLVSNLSNLSLDSRDHSHVVITEKVDGANMGFSLSEDRSRIVIQNRSHYVNSASHVQFKKLDLWVETHREGLFKVLNRDSYFPQRYILFGEWLAATHSIAYNKLPDLFMAFDLYDRTTAQWADRHTLSSILNDTNIAVVPVLYEGSMLSEAELCAMVQRESHFTDGRLEGVYVKLERDGKVVRRGKIVRGDFITGNEHWTRGQISFNRLVDPTR
;
A
#
# COMPACT_ATOMS: atom_id res chain seq x y z
N MET A 1 2.46 -59.44 6.51
CA MET A 1 2.83 -59.50 5.06
C MET A 1 2.60 -58.14 4.41
N GLY A 2 3.05 -57.90 3.18
CA GLY A 2 2.92 -56.63 2.47
C GLY A 2 2.47 -56.84 1.02
N LEU A 3 2.75 -55.89 0.12
CA LEU A 3 2.51 -56.08 -1.33
C LEU A 3 3.22 -57.34 -1.84
N GLN A 4 2.46 -58.25 -2.46
CA GLN A 4 2.97 -59.52 -2.99
C GLN A 4 2.19 -60.00 -4.22
N MET A 5 2.77 -60.98 -4.92
CA MET A 5 2.05 -61.72 -5.96
C MET A 5 1.00 -62.62 -5.29
N TYR A 6 -0.25 -62.51 -5.74
CA TYR A 6 -1.34 -63.32 -5.22
C TYR A 6 -2.27 -63.70 -6.37
N ARG A 7 -2.49 -64.99 -6.63
CA ARG A 7 -3.42 -65.48 -7.68
C ARG A 7 -3.24 -64.84 -9.07
N GLY A 8 -2.00 -64.51 -9.42
CA GLY A 8 -1.68 -63.88 -10.71
C GLY A 8 -1.95 -62.38 -10.78
N CYS A 9 -2.28 -61.73 -9.67
CA CYS A 9 -2.38 -60.28 -9.48
C CYS A 9 -1.27 -59.78 -8.52
N ILE A 10 -1.05 -58.47 -8.45
CA ILE A 10 -0.31 -57.86 -7.32
C ILE A 10 -1.35 -57.33 -6.36
N ALA A 11 -1.31 -57.83 -5.12
CA ALA A 11 -2.26 -57.46 -4.08
C ALA A 11 -1.55 -57.14 -2.76
N LEU A 12 -2.21 -56.33 -1.94
CA LEU A 12 -1.82 -56.06 -0.57
C LEU A 12 -2.52 -57.06 0.35
N LEU A 13 -1.72 -57.85 1.07
CA LEU A 13 -2.18 -58.80 2.08
C LEU A 13 -1.36 -58.58 3.37
N ASN A 14 -2.03 -58.20 4.45
CA ASN A 14 -1.42 -57.99 5.76
C ASN A 14 -2.48 -58.16 6.87
N ASP A 15 -2.03 -58.19 8.12
CA ASP A 15 -2.93 -58.39 9.27
C ASP A 15 -3.94 -57.23 9.40
N GLU A 16 -3.56 -56.01 9.00
CA GLU A 16 -4.44 -54.83 8.96
C GLU A 16 -5.64 -55.04 8.01
N ILE A 17 -5.44 -55.61 6.82
CA ILE A 17 -6.54 -55.94 5.88
C ILE A 17 -7.49 -56.98 6.49
N ASP A 18 -6.96 -58.01 7.15
CA ASP A 18 -7.77 -59.04 7.79
C ASP A 18 -8.55 -58.46 8.99
N GLU A 19 -7.95 -57.57 9.78
CA GLU A 19 -8.62 -56.86 10.87
C GLU A 19 -9.74 -55.95 10.38
N ILE A 20 -9.49 -55.17 9.32
CA ILE A 20 -10.53 -54.35 8.67
C ILE A 20 -11.69 -55.23 8.21
N ALA A 21 -11.40 -56.31 7.49
CA ALA A 21 -12.43 -57.21 6.98
C ALA A 21 -13.27 -57.83 8.11
N LYS A 22 -12.63 -58.33 9.16
CA LYS A 22 -13.30 -58.92 10.34
C LYS A 22 -14.18 -57.89 11.06
N ARG A 23 -13.68 -56.65 11.22
CA ARG A 23 -14.44 -55.55 11.82
C ARG A 23 -15.74 -55.30 11.04
N PHE A 24 -15.67 -55.17 9.72
CA PHE A 24 -16.85 -54.90 8.91
C PHE A 24 -17.80 -56.11 8.77
N LEU A 25 -17.27 -57.33 8.78
CA LEU A 25 -18.09 -58.55 8.84
C LEU A 25 -18.92 -58.67 10.13
N SER A 26 -18.45 -58.07 11.22
CA SER A 26 -19.22 -58.00 12.48
C SER A 26 -20.32 -56.94 12.49
N SER A 27 -20.48 -56.16 11.41
CA SER A 27 -21.50 -55.12 11.29
C SER A 27 -22.92 -55.71 11.40
N PRO A 28 -23.82 -55.14 12.25
CA PRO A 28 -25.21 -55.58 12.35
C PRO A 28 -25.98 -55.51 11.02
N ILE A 29 -25.57 -54.62 10.11
CA ILE A 29 -26.21 -54.41 8.81
C ILE A 29 -26.09 -55.68 7.94
N LEU A 30 -25.00 -56.44 8.11
CA LEU A 30 -24.75 -57.68 7.36
C LEU A 30 -25.44 -58.92 7.98
N GLN A 31 -26.19 -58.75 9.08
CA GLN A 31 -26.91 -59.85 9.72
C GLN A 31 -28.36 -59.97 9.23
N ASN A 32 -28.88 -58.97 8.51
CA ASN A 32 -30.27 -58.91 8.04
C ASN A 32 -30.37 -59.05 6.52
N PRO A 33 -31.33 -59.85 5.97
CA PRO A 33 -31.59 -59.90 4.53
C PRO A 33 -32.05 -58.55 3.99
N PRO A 34 -31.70 -58.18 2.74
CA PRO A 34 -31.00 -58.97 1.72
C PRO A 34 -29.46 -58.88 1.77
N LEU A 35 -28.89 -58.21 2.78
CA LEU A 35 -27.44 -57.96 2.91
C LEU A 35 -26.68 -59.07 3.66
N ALA A 36 -27.39 -60.10 4.11
CA ALA A 36 -26.79 -61.28 4.70
C ALA A 36 -25.87 -61.99 3.66
N THR A 37 -24.60 -62.17 4.00
CA THR A 37 -23.61 -62.76 3.10
C THR A 37 -22.82 -63.89 3.76
N THR A 38 -22.40 -64.86 2.95
CA THR A 38 -21.45 -65.88 3.40
C THR A 38 -20.03 -65.36 3.19
N PRO A 39 -19.19 -65.32 4.24
CA PRO A 39 -17.82 -64.82 4.12
C PRO A 39 -17.01 -65.62 3.09
N SER A 40 -16.14 -64.93 2.36
CA SER A 40 -15.14 -65.56 1.50
C SER A 40 -14.26 -66.53 2.30
N SER A 41 -13.96 -67.70 1.72
CA SER A 41 -13.00 -68.67 2.27
C SER A 41 -11.53 -68.34 1.93
N ASN A 42 -11.31 -67.27 1.16
CA ASN A 42 -9.98 -66.85 0.71
C ASN A 42 -9.44 -65.73 1.62
N PRO A 43 -8.11 -65.62 1.79
CA PRO A 43 -7.49 -64.47 2.47
C PRO A 43 -7.99 -63.13 1.92
N PHE A 44 -8.29 -62.20 2.83
CA PHE A 44 -8.69 -60.84 2.46
C PHE A 44 -7.50 -60.10 1.85
N HIS A 45 -7.76 -59.32 0.82
CA HIS A 45 -6.72 -58.64 0.07
C HIS A 45 -7.29 -57.43 -0.66
N ILE A 46 -6.42 -56.46 -0.96
CA ILE A 46 -6.73 -55.36 -1.89
C ILE A 46 -5.93 -55.58 -3.17
N THR A 47 -6.61 -55.74 -4.30
CA THR A 47 -5.94 -55.93 -5.59
C THR A 47 -5.42 -54.62 -6.15
N LEU A 48 -4.10 -54.43 -6.19
CA LEU A 48 -3.45 -53.27 -6.78
C LEU A 48 -3.38 -53.34 -8.30
N LEU A 49 -2.83 -54.44 -8.85
CA LEU A 49 -2.75 -54.69 -10.30
C LEU A 49 -3.47 -55.98 -10.64
N THR A 50 -4.42 -55.93 -11.57
CA THR A 50 -5.13 -57.14 -12.03
C THR A 50 -4.24 -58.04 -12.88
N LYS A 51 -4.70 -59.27 -13.14
CA LYS A 51 -4.00 -60.20 -14.03
C LYS A 51 -3.85 -59.65 -15.45
N SER A 52 -4.88 -58.97 -15.97
CA SER A 52 -4.85 -58.35 -17.30
C SER A 52 -3.88 -57.17 -17.36
N GLU A 53 -3.87 -56.30 -16.35
CA GLU A 53 -2.94 -55.16 -16.25
C GLU A 53 -1.48 -55.64 -16.17
N LEU A 54 -1.22 -56.69 -15.39
CA LEU A 54 0.11 -57.31 -15.35
C LEU A 54 0.52 -57.91 -16.69
N GLN A 55 -0.42 -58.50 -17.44
CA GLN A 55 -0.14 -59.02 -18.77
C GLN A 55 0.19 -57.92 -19.77
N GLN A 56 -0.51 -56.78 -19.70
CA GLN A 56 -0.21 -55.60 -20.52
C GLN A 56 1.16 -54.99 -20.19
N LEU A 57 1.54 -54.96 -18.91
CA LEU A 57 2.84 -54.41 -18.48
C LEU A 57 4.03 -55.36 -18.69
N ARG A 58 3.76 -56.65 -18.96
CA ARG A 58 4.78 -57.70 -19.12
C ARG A 58 5.67 -57.54 -20.35
N GLU A 59 5.24 -56.77 -21.35
CA GLU A 59 6.07 -56.43 -22.51
C GLU A 59 7.31 -55.59 -22.13
N LYS A 60 7.28 -54.92 -20.96
CA LYS A 60 8.33 -54.00 -20.52
C LYS A 60 9.02 -54.40 -19.20
N HIS A 61 8.34 -55.16 -18.34
CA HIS A 61 8.86 -55.53 -17.03
C HIS A 61 8.39 -56.92 -16.58
N THR A 62 9.26 -57.68 -15.89
CA THR A 62 8.86 -58.93 -15.23
C THR A 62 7.97 -58.65 -14.01
N SER A 63 7.11 -59.61 -13.61
CA SER A 63 6.22 -59.45 -12.46
C SER A 63 6.96 -59.19 -11.14
N SER A 64 8.16 -59.75 -10.98
CA SER A 64 9.04 -59.50 -9.82
C SER A 64 9.62 -58.08 -9.84
N GLN A 65 10.06 -57.57 -10.99
CA GLN A 65 10.53 -56.18 -11.12
C GLN A 65 9.43 -55.16 -10.83
N LEU A 66 8.19 -55.41 -11.31
CA LEU A 66 7.05 -54.56 -10.99
C LEU A 66 6.76 -54.57 -9.50
N LEU A 67 6.78 -55.74 -8.86
CA LEU A 67 6.54 -55.86 -7.42
C LEU A 67 7.57 -55.08 -6.59
N GLU A 68 8.86 -55.19 -6.92
CA GLU A 68 9.92 -54.43 -6.23
C GLU A 68 9.78 -52.92 -6.45
N ARG A 69 9.39 -52.48 -7.65
CA ARG A 69 9.08 -51.06 -7.90
C ARG A 69 7.88 -50.57 -7.08
N VAL A 70 6.84 -51.38 -6.93
CA VAL A 70 5.68 -51.02 -6.10
C VAL A 70 6.12 -50.87 -4.65
N LYS A 71 6.86 -51.84 -4.12
CA LYS A 71 7.35 -51.82 -2.73
C LYS A 71 8.25 -50.60 -2.48
N ALA A 72 9.12 -50.27 -3.42
CA ALA A 72 9.98 -49.10 -3.33
C ALA A 72 9.19 -47.77 -3.30
N ASP A 73 8.12 -47.65 -4.11
CA ASP A 73 7.36 -46.40 -4.22
C ASP A 73 6.26 -46.24 -3.15
N ALA A 74 5.61 -47.34 -2.76
CA ALA A 74 4.52 -47.35 -1.77
C ALA A 74 5.06 -47.33 -0.32
N GLY A 75 6.31 -47.76 -0.11
CA GLY A 75 6.88 -48.00 1.22
C GLY A 75 6.41 -49.32 1.85
N PRO A 76 6.88 -49.64 3.07
CA PRO A 76 6.67 -50.95 3.70
C PRO A 76 5.22 -51.23 4.09
N SER A 77 4.39 -50.21 4.30
CA SER A 77 2.93 -50.36 4.51
C SER A 77 2.18 -49.10 4.05
N PRO A 78 1.47 -49.13 2.90
CA PRO A 78 0.60 -48.02 2.51
C PRO A 78 -0.62 -48.00 3.44
N HIS A 79 -0.80 -46.90 4.18
CA HIS A 79 -1.96 -46.77 5.08
C HIS A 79 -3.27 -46.78 4.27
N ILE A 80 -4.19 -47.66 4.67
CA ILE A 80 -5.48 -47.87 4.02
C ILE A 80 -6.56 -47.21 4.85
N PHE A 81 -7.40 -46.41 4.20
CA PHE A 81 -8.56 -45.81 4.83
C PHE A 81 -9.81 -46.59 4.45
N PRO A 82 -10.36 -47.44 5.34
CA PRO A 82 -11.64 -48.08 5.09
C PRO A 82 -12.76 -47.06 5.30
N ILE A 83 -13.58 -46.85 4.26
CA ILE A 83 -14.63 -45.82 4.27
C ILE A 83 -15.95 -46.38 4.79
N GLY A 84 -16.33 -47.58 4.33
CA GLY A 84 -17.60 -48.20 4.72
C GLY A 84 -17.93 -49.43 3.87
N LEU A 85 -19.06 -50.06 4.17
CA LEU A 85 -19.60 -51.18 3.40
C LEU A 85 -20.24 -50.70 2.10
N GLY A 86 -19.81 -51.30 1.00
CA GLY A 86 -20.42 -51.17 -0.31
C GLY A 86 -21.08 -52.48 -0.76
N SER A 87 -22.03 -52.36 -1.68
CA SER A 87 -22.65 -53.50 -2.32
C SER A 87 -22.81 -53.29 -3.81
N ALA A 88 -22.68 -54.36 -4.59
CA ALA A 88 -22.96 -54.36 -6.01
C ALA A 88 -23.79 -55.61 -6.36
N SER A 89 -24.71 -55.44 -7.31
CA SER A 89 -25.60 -56.52 -7.76
C SER A 89 -25.60 -56.56 -9.28
N TYR A 90 -25.25 -57.70 -9.87
CA TYR A 90 -25.23 -57.87 -11.32
C TYR A 90 -25.55 -59.30 -11.70
N SER A 91 -26.47 -59.49 -12.66
CA SER A 91 -26.85 -60.80 -13.21
C SER A 91 -27.23 -61.84 -12.13
N GLY A 92 -27.95 -61.42 -11.08
CA GLY A 92 -28.40 -62.28 -9.99
C GLY A 92 -27.34 -62.62 -8.93
N LEU A 93 -26.10 -62.12 -9.08
CA LEU A 93 -25.06 -62.19 -8.05
C LEU A 93 -25.05 -60.91 -7.21
N HIS A 94 -24.83 -61.08 -5.90
CA HIS A 94 -24.64 -59.99 -4.95
C HIS A 94 -23.23 -60.05 -4.36
N ALA A 95 -22.51 -58.94 -4.45
CA ALA A 95 -21.19 -58.76 -3.83
C ALA A 95 -21.24 -57.69 -2.74
N ILE A 96 -20.61 -58.00 -1.61
CA ILE A 96 -20.42 -57.08 -0.48
C ILE A 96 -18.93 -56.92 -0.26
N PHE A 97 -18.50 -55.67 -0.08
CA PHE A 97 -17.10 -55.33 0.04
C PHE A 97 -16.91 -54.09 0.91
N VAL A 98 -15.71 -53.92 1.46
CA VAL A 98 -15.32 -52.69 2.16
C VAL A 98 -14.69 -51.75 1.13
N VAL A 99 -15.23 -50.56 0.96
CA VAL A 99 -14.65 -49.51 0.11
C VAL A 99 -13.44 -48.93 0.82
N CYS A 100 -12.29 -48.91 0.13
CA CYS A 100 -11.03 -48.46 0.69
C CYS A 100 -10.40 -47.36 -0.16
N ILE A 101 -9.74 -46.39 0.49
CA ILE A 101 -9.03 -45.32 -0.21
C ILE A 101 -7.54 -45.36 0.16
N CYS A 102 -6.69 -45.21 -0.86
CA CYS A 102 -5.26 -45.07 -0.68
C CYS A 102 -4.63 -44.26 -1.83
N ALA A 103 -4.35 -42.97 -1.61
CA ALA A 103 -3.78 -42.09 -2.64
C ALA A 103 -2.37 -42.52 -3.04
N LYS A 104 -1.59 -43.13 -2.13
CA LYS A 104 -0.25 -43.67 -2.47
C LYS A 104 -0.34 -44.73 -3.57
N LEU A 105 -1.29 -45.65 -3.44
CA LEU A 105 -1.52 -46.69 -4.45
C LEU A 105 -2.05 -46.10 -5.77
N GLN A 106 -2.91 -45.07 -5.73
CA GLN A 106 -3.33 -44.36 -6.94
C GLN A 106 -2.17 -43.63 -7.63
N LYS A 107 -1.29 -42.94 -6.87
CA LYS A 107 -0.08 -42.29 -7.38
C LYS A 107 0.80 -43.28 -8.13
N PHE A 108 0.97 -44.47 -7.54
CA PHE A 108 1.73 -45.53 -8.18
C PHE A 108 1.09 -46.01 -9.49
N ARG A 109 -0.23 -46.27 -9.51
CA ARG A 109 -0.94 -46.63 -10.74
C ARG A 109 -0.79 -45.57 -11.83
N LYS A 110 -0.92 -44.29 -11.47
CA LYS A 110 -0.69 -43.15 -12.37
C LYS A 110 0.73 -43.14 -12.95
N LYS A 111 1.77 -43.43 -12.15
CA LYS A 111 3.17 -43.54 -12.62
C LYS A 111 3.38 -44.68 -13.62
N LEU A 112 2.56 -45.73 -13.57
CA LEU A 112 2.58 -46.83 -14.54
C LEU A 112 1.72 -46.57 -15.79
N GLY A 113 1.05 -45.41 -15.88
CA GLY A 113 0.13 -45.12 -16.98
C GLY A 113 -1.16 -45.94 -16.92
N LEU A 114 -1.50 -46.50 -15.76
CA LEU A 114 -2.73 -47.26 -15.56
C LEU A 114 -3.88 -46.35 -15.13
N PRO A 115 -5.14 -46.70 -15.49
CA PRO A 115 -6.32 -45.96 -15.02
C PRO A 115 -6.45 -46.03 -13.50
N ALA A 116 -7.15 -45.07 -12.92
CA ALA A 116 -7.54 -45.10 -11.52
C ALA A 116 -8.38 -46.35 -11.21
N LYS A 117 -8.33 -46.84 -9.98
CA LYS A 117 -9.05 -48.06 -9.58
C LYS A 117 -9.71 -47.93 -8.22
N ASP A 118 -10.91 -48.47 -8.07
CA ASP A 118 -11.55 -48.59 -6.77
C ASP A 118 -10.94 -49.73 -5.95
N PHE A 119 -10.27 -49.36 -4.86
CA PHE A 119 -9.72 -50.32 -3.92
C PHE A 119 -10.80 -50.79 -2.97
N HIS A 120 -10.88 -52.10 -2.79
CA HIS A 120 -11.90 -52.71 -1.95
C HIS A 120 -11.40 -54.02 -1.36
N ILE A 121 -12.05 -54.46 -0.28
CA ILE A 121 -11.86 -55.78 0.32
C ILE A 121 -13.17 -56.56 0.15
N SER A 122 -13.16 -57.59 -0.70
CA SER A 122 -14.35 -58.41 -0.92
C SER A 122 -14.67 -59.27 0.30
N LEU A 123 -15.88 -59.13 0.83
CA LEU A 123 -16.36 -59.86 2.02
C LEU A 123 -17.21 -61.08 1.63
N SER A 124 -18.00 -60.97 0.57
CA SER A 124 -18.86 -62.03 0.06
C SER A 124 -18.10 -63.14 -0.68
N LYS A 125 -18.67 -64.34 -0.69
CA LYS A 125 -18.13 -65.50 -1.45
C LYS A 125 -17.90 -65.23 -2.93
N HIS A 126 -18.79 -64.46 -3.56
CA HIS A 126 -18.68 -64.05 -4.95
C HIS A 126 -18.22 -62.59 -5.03
N ASP A 127 -17.22 -62.33 -5.87
CA ASP A 127 -16.79 -60.99 -6.25
C ASP A 127 -17.33 -60.67 -7.65
N ILE A 128 -17.80 -59.45 -7.87
CA ILE A 128 -18.26 -59.00 -9.19
C ILE A 128 -17.18 -58.08 -9.76
N HIS A 129 -16.71 -58.38 -10.96
CA HIS A 129 -15.76 -57.53 -11.67
C HIS A 129 -16.50 -56.48 -12.50
N ASP A 130 -15.80 -55.40 -12.87
CA ASP A 130 -16.32 -54.36 -13.77
C ASP A 130 -17.59 -53.62 -13.29
N VAL A 131 -17.76 -53.52 -11.96
CA VAL A 131 -18.79 -52.71 -11.30
C VAL A 131 -18.14 -51.61 -10.44
N ASP A 132 -18.88 -50.52 -10.18
CA ASP A 132 -18.42 -49.49 -9.25
C ASP A 132 -18.25 -50.09 -7.85
N LYS A 133 -17.05 -49.92 -7.30
CA LYS A 133 -16.69 -50.30 -5.93
C LYS A 133 -16.08 -49.14 -5.16
N GLY A 134 -16.26 -47.94 -5.68
CA GLY A 134 -15.87 -46.70 -5.05
C GLY A 134 -16.92 -46.24 -4.05
N ILE A 135 -16.79 -44.99 -3.65
CA ILE A 135 -17.68 -44.32 -2.70
C ILE A 135 -19.15 -44.32 -3.14
N GLY A 136 -19.44 -44.31 -4.44
CA GLY A 136 -20.81 -44.38 -4.97
C GLY A 136 -21.54 -45.70 -4.69
N SER A 137 -20.79 -46.75 -4.36
CA SER A 137 -21.32 -48.09 -4.05
C SER A 137 -21.62 -48.31 -2.56
N LEU A 138 -21.31 -47.34 -1.69
CA LEU A 138 -21.55 -47.42 -0.25
C LEU A 138 -23.04 -47.59 0.05
N LEU A 139 -23.35 -48.42 1.06
CA LEU A 139 -24.71 -48.55 1.57
C LEU A 139 -25.17 -47.23 2.23
N LEU A 140 -26.49 -47.02 2.24
CA LEU A 140 -27.08 -45.81 2.81
C LEU A 140 -26.66 -45.64 4.29
N GLY A 141 -26.03 -44.51 4.61
CA GLY A 141 -25.55 -44.20 5.96
C GLY A 141 -24.14 -44.70 6.30
N GLU A 142 -23.46 -45.42 5.41
CA GLU A 142 -22.08 -45.89 5.64
C GLU A 142 -21.02 -44.82 5.40
N LEU A 143 -21.29 -43.80 4.55
CA LEU A 143 -20.38 -42.67 4.40
C LEU A 143 -20.45 -41.80 5.67
N PRO A 144 -19.36 -41.67 6.44
CA PRO A 144 -19.37 -40.86 7.65
C PRO A 144 -19.69 -39.39 7.32
N LEU A 145 -20.56 -38.77 8.13
CA LEU A 145 -20.90 -37.34 7.97
C LEU A 145 -19.67 -36.45 8.21
N ASP A 146 -18.86 -36.80 9.21
CA ASP A 146 -17.63 -36.09 9.59
C ASP A 146 -16.40 -36.94 9.23
N LEU A 147 -15.90 -36.75 8.00
CA LEU A 147 -14.65 -37.36 7.55
C LEU A 147 -13.46 -36.58 8.12
N SER A 148 -12.45 -37.28 8.65
CA SER A 148 -11.20 -36.64 9.06
C SER A 148 -10.52 -35.92 7.88
N PRO A 149 -9.76 -34.84 8.13
CA PRO A 149 -9.06 -34.12 7.07
C PRO A 149 -8.09 -34.99 6.26
N GLU A 150 -7.46 -36.00 6.89
CA GLU A 150 -6.61 -36.97 6.22
C GLU A 150 -7.39 -37.82 5.22
N ILE A 151 -8.58 -38.30 5.61
CA ILE A 151 -9.45 -39.07 4.70
C ILE A 151 -9.94 -38.17 3.57
N LEU A 152 -10.37 -36.94 3.86
CA LEU A 152 -10.79 -35.97 2.86
C LEU A 152 -9.68 -35.70 1.83
N ASP A 153 -8.43 -35.49 2.26
CA ASP A 153 -7.30 -35.28 1.35
C ASP A 153 -7.07 -36.47 0.40
N GLN A 154 -7.14 -37.69 0.93
CA GLN A 154 -6.94 -38.93 0.17
C GLN A 154 -8.11 -39.19 -0.80
N LEU A 155 -9.32 -38.91 -0.34
CA LEU A 155 -10.56 -39.02 -1.09
C LEU A 155 -10.56 -38.04 -2.27
N VAL A 156 -10.29 -36.76 -2.01
CA VAL A 156 -10.18 -35.71 -3.03
C VAL A 156 -9.12 -36.08 -4.07
N TYR A 157 -7.97 -36.61 -3.66
CA TYR A 157 -6.96 -37.10 -4.61
C TYR A 157 -7.49 -38.23 -5.49
N THR A 158 -8.15 -39.20 -4.87
CA THR A 158 -8.62 -40.41 -5.54
C THR A 158 -9.68 -40.05 -6.58
N LEU A 159 -10.65 -39.23 -6.20
CA LEU A 159 -11.68 -38.71 -7.10
C LEU A 159 -11.07 -37.89 -8.24
N PHE A 160 -10.09 -37.05 -7.95
CA PHE A 160 -9.40 -36.26 -8.99
C PHE A 160 -8.69 -37.15 -10.03
N VAL A 161 -8.00 -38.21 -9.60
CA VAL A 161 -7.33 -39.14 -10.54
C VAL A 161 -8.33 -40.04 -11.28
N LYS A 162 -9.53 -40.27 -10.71
CA LYS A 162 -10.67 -40.89 -11.39
C LYS A 162 -11.41 -39.94 -12.35
N GLU A 163 -11.00 -38.66 -12.42
CA GLU A 163 -11.65 -37.62 -13.21
C GLU A 163 -13.10 -37.31 -12.77
N GLU A 164 -13.45 -37.66 -11.53
CA GLU A 164 -14.75 -37.36 -10.90
C GLU A 164 -14.74 -35.97 -10.26
N TYR A 165 -14.51 -34.93 -11.07
CA TYR A 165 -14.19 -33.59 -10.58
C TYR A 165 -15.31 -32.93 -9.76
N LEU A 166 -16.58 -33.19 -10.09
CA LEU A 166 -17.72 -32.63 -9.35
C LEU A 166 -17.75 -33.13 -7.90
N HIS A 167 -17.65 -34.44 -7.69
CA HIS A 167 -17.55 -34.99 -6.33
C HIS A 167 -16.26 -34.56 -5.64
N ALA A 168 -15.12 -34.55 -6.37
CA ALA A 168 -13.85 -34.09 -5.81
C ALA A 168 -13.94 -32.65 -5.28
N HIS A 169 -14.68 -31.78 -5.98
CA HIS A 169 -14.89 -30.39 -5.64
C HIS A 169 -15.64 -30.22 -4.32
N GLU A 170 -16.73 -30.97 -4.11
CA GLU A 170 -17.49 -30.93 -2.87
C GLU A 170 -16.64 -31.30 -1.65
N TYR A 171 -15.84 -32.37 -1.76
CA TYR A 171 -14.93 -32.78 -0.69
C TYR A 171 -13.72 -31.84 -0.54
N ALA A 172 -13.24 -31.21 -1.61
CA ALA A 172 -12.17 -30.22 -1.53
C ALA A 172 -12.64 -28.95 -0.81
N ILE A 173 -13.89 -28.53 -1.00
CA ILE A 173 -14.49 -27.44 -0.23
C ILE A 173 -14.52 -27.81 1.25
N LYS A 174 -15.03 -29.00 1.60
CA LYS A 174 -15.05 -29.49 2.99
C LYS A 174 -13.64 -29.53 3.59
N LEU A 175 -12.65 -30.04 2.86
CA LEU A 175 -11.26 -30.08 3.28
C LEU A 175 -10.69 -28.68 3.61
N CYS A 176 -11.03 -27.66 2.80
CA CYS A 176 -10.59 -26.29 3.04
C CYS A 176 -11.31 -25.63 4.22
N VAL A 177 -12.55 -26.03 4.51
CA VAL A 177 -13.30 -25.57 5.69
C VAL A 177 -12.69 -26.16 6.96
N GLU A 178 -12.39 -27.46 6.97
CA GLU A 178 -11.79 -28.16 8.11
C GLU A 178 -10.33 -27.77 8.36
N LEU A 179 -9.57 -27.50 7.28
CA LEU A 179 -8.17 -27.08 7.37
C LEU A 179 -7.95 -25.72 6.71
N PRO A 180 -8.45 -24.62 7.30
CA PRO A 180 -8.38 -23.29 6.70
C PRO A 180 -6.96 -22.73 6.59
N ASN A 181 -5.99 -23.34 7.29
CA ASN A 181 -4.57 -22.98 7.24
C ASN A 181 -3.73 -23.92 6.34
N SER A 182 -4.34 -24.95 5.74
CA SER A 182 -3.61 -25.92 4.92
C SER A 182 -3.45 -25.43 3.48
N MET A 183 -2.20 -25.18 3.07
CA MET A 183 -1.86 -24.90 1.66
C MET A 183 -2.38 -25.99 0.72
N LYS A 184 -2.18 -27.27 1.11
CA LYS A 184 -2.50 -28.43 0.29
C LYS A 184 -4.00 -28.53 -0.04
N GLY A 185 -4.87 -28.16 0.90
CA GLY A 185 -6.32 -28.13 0.66
C GLY A 185 -6.68 -27.17 -0.47
N PHE A 186 -6.15 -25.95 -0.41
CA PHE A 186 -6.40 -24.92 -1.42
C PHE A 186 -5.77 -25.22 -2.78
N VAL A 187 -4.59 -25.87 -2.83
CA VAL A 187 -4.02 -26.35 -4.10
C VAL A 187 -4.96 -27.34 -4.79
N ARG A 188 -5.51 -28.30 -4.03
CA ARG A 188 -6.46 -29.28 -4.58
C ARG A 188 -7.73 -28.61 -5.08
N LEU A 189 -8.28 -27.69 -4.30
CA LEU A 189 -9.45 -26.92 -4.71
C LEU A 189 -9.16 -26.15 -6.00
N GLY A 190 -7.99 -25.54 -6.11
CA GLY A 190 -7.53 -24.86 -7.33
C GLY A 190 -7.46 -25.79 -8.53
N ASP A 191 -6.75 -26.91 -8.41
CA ASP A 191 -6.59 -27.89 -9.49
C ASP A 191 -7.93 -28.44 -10.00
N ILE A 192 -8.86 -28.73 -9.07
CA ILE A 192 -10.20 -29.22 -9.40
C ILE A 192 -11.04 -28.12 -10.06
N ALA A 193 -11.03 -26.92 -9.49
CA ALA A 193 -11.75 -25.77 -10.04
C ALA A 193 -11.28 -25.45 -11.47
N SER A 194 -9.98 -25.54 -11.75
CA SER A 194 -9.44 -25.40 -13.11
C SER A 194 -9.98 -26.46 -14.07
N LYS A 195 -10.13 -27.72 -13.64
CA LYS A 195 -10.72 -28.79 -14.46
C LYS A 195 -12.22 -28.61 -14.70
N LEU A 196 -12.91 -27.93 -13.79
CA LEU A 196 -14.32 -27.55 -13.93
C LEU A 196 -14.53 -26.21 -14.63
N HIS A 197 -13.47 -25.57 -15.13
CA HIS A 197 -13.50 -24.22 -15.73
C HIS A 197 -14.04 -23.12 -14.78
N LEU A 198 -13.92 -23.33 -13.47
CA LEU A 198 -14.24 -22.37 -12.41
C LEU A 198 -13.02 -21.48 -12.14
N TYR A 199 -12.55 -20.77 -13.17
CA TYR A 199 -11.26 -20.09 -13.15
C TYR A 199 -11.12 -19.03 -12.05
N LYS A 200 -12.22 -18.37 -11.66
CA LYS A 200 -12.18 -17.42 -10.55
C LYS A 200 -11.92 -18.12 -9.23
N GLN A 201 -12.63 -19.21 -8.97
CA GLN A 201 -12.41 -20.02 -7.79
C GLN A 201 -10.98 -20.59 -7.76
N ALA A 202 -10.50 -21.07 -8.91
CA ALA A 202 -9.16 -21.61 -9.04
C ALA A 202 -8.09 -20.57 -8.68
N MET A 203 -8.17 -19.36 -9.28
CA MET A 203 -7.24 -18.27 -8.99
C MET A 203 -7.23 -17.88 -7.51
N LEU A 204 -8.41 -17.73 -6.89
CA LEU A 204 -8.52 -17.37 -5.48
C LEU A 204 -7.96 -18.47 -4.58
N ALA A 205 -8.18 -19.75 -4.92
CA ALA A 205 -7.64 -20.88 -4.19
C ALA A 205 -6.11 -20.93 -4.28
N PHE A 206 -5.52 -20.74 -5.47
CA PHE A 206 -4.06 -20.66 -5.61
C PHE A 206 -3.45 -19.45 -4.88
N GLY A 207 -4.13 -18.29 -4.89
CA GLY A 207 -3.75 -17.14 -4.07
C GLY A 207 -3.80 -17.44 -2.57
N CYS A 208 -4.81 -18.18 -2.11
CA CYS A 208 -4.90 -18.64 -0.72
C CYS A 208 -3.78 -19.64 -0.36
N ALA A 209 -3.49 -20.58 -1.25
CA ALA A 209 -2.43 -21.58 -1.08
C ALA A 209 -1.06 -20.92 -0.97
N PHE A 210 -0.75 -19.97 -1.86
CA PHE A 210 0.51 -19.23 -1.88
C PHE A 210 0.81 -18.55 -0.54
N GLN A 211 -0.21 -17.97 0.09
CA GLN A 211 -0.06 -17.21 1.34
C GLN A 211 0.05 -18.08 2.60
N ARG A 212 -0.06 -19.41 2.47
CA ARG A 212 -0.07 -20.37 3.59
C ARG A 212 1.18 -21.24 3.68
N ASP A 213 2.13 -21.04 2.77
CA ASP A 213 3.38 -21.78 2.73
C ASP A 213 4.52 -20.81 2.41
N THR A 214 5.70 -21.09 2.96
CA THR A 214 6.92 -20.31 2.74
C THR A 214 7.87 -21.00 1.76
N SER A 215 7.62 -22.26 1.42
CA SER A 215 8.44 -23.09 0.54
C SER A 215 8.33 -22.66 -0.93
N ASP A 216 9.47 -22.59 -1.62
CA ASP A 216 9.52 -22.07 -3.00
C ASP A 216 8.74 -22.90 -4.03
N ALA A 217 8.85 -24.23 -3.99
CA ALA A 217 8.30 -25.08 -5.04
C ALA A 217 6.76 -25.02 -5.14
N PRO A 218 5.99 -25.16 -4.03
CA PRO A 218 4.54 -24.96 -4.06
C PRO A 218 4.13 -23.54 -4.46
N ARG A 219 4.85 -22.52 -3.98
CA ARG A 219 4.57 -21.11 -4.30
C ARG A 219 4.74 -20.85 -5.80
N LYS A 220 5.82 -21.36 -6.39
CA LYS A 220 6.07 -21.28 -7.84
C LYS A 220 4.96 -21.97 -8.64
N TYR A 221 4.48 -23.12 -8.18
CA TYR A 221 3.34 -23.80 -8.79
C TYR A 221 2.07 -22.93 -8.75
N CYS A 222 1.73 -22.36 -7.59
CA CYS A 222 0.59 -21.46 -7.45
C CYS A 222 0.68 -20.24 -8.40
N LEU A 223 1.85 -19.60 -8.50
CA LEU A 223 2.06 -18.46 -9.41
C LEU A 223 1.84 -18.83 -10.88
N GLN A 224 2.32 -20.01 -11.30
CA GLN A 224 2.09 -20.52 -12.65
C GLN A 224 0.59 -20.76 -12.91
N GLN A 225 -0.11 -21.37 -11.96
CA GLN A 225 -1.55 -21.61 -12.11
C GLN A 225 -2.39 -20.33 -12.06
N ILE A 226 -2.00 -19.34 -11.25
CA ILE A 226 -2.63 -17.99 -11.27
C ILE A 226 -2.48 -17.37 -12.66
N SER A 227 -1.31 -17.51 -13.30
CA SER A 227 -1.06 -16.98 -14.64
C SER A 227 -1.95 -17.65 -15.70
N VAL A 228 -2.15 -18.98 -15.60
CA VAL A 228 -3.09 -19.72 -16.46
C VAL A 228 -4.53 -19.26 -16.23
N CYS A 229 -4.94 -19.06 -14.98
CA CYS A 229 -6.29 -18.56 -14.68
C CYS A 229 -6.51 -17.15 -15.22
N ALA A 230 -5.46 -16.31 -15.27
CA ALA A 230 -5.53 -14.93 -15.74
C ALA A 230 -5.86 -14.81 -17.25
N GLU A 231 -5.81 -15.90 -18.01
CA GLU A 231 -6.33 -15.96 -19.38
C GLU A 231 -7.87 -15.91 -19.44
N HIS A 232 -8.53 -16.22 -18.32
CA HIS A 232 -9.99 -16.38 -18.24
C HIS A 232 -10.67 -15.50 -17.20
N THR A 233 -9.95 -15.02 -16.18
CA THR A 233 -10.49 -14.15 -15.11
C THR A 233 -9.51 -13.04 -14.71
N GLU A 234 -10.02 -11.97 -14.11
CA GLU A 234 -9.18 -10.85 -13.65
C GLU A 234 -8.44 -11.19 -12.34
N PHE A 235 -7.25 -10.61 -12.17
CA PHE A 235 -6.40 -10.80 -10.99
C PHE A 235 -7.06 -10.36 -9.68
N GLY A 236 -6.67 -11.03 -8.58
CA GLY A 236 -7.07 -10.66 -7.22
C GLY A 236 -8.50 -11.07 -6.89
N THR A 237 -9.16 -10.30 -6.04
CA THR A 237 -10.51 -10.59 -5.53
C THR A 237 -11.62 -9.94 -6.35
N VAL A 238 -11.30 -9.40 -7.52
CA VAL A 238 -12.25 -8.72 -8.41
C VAL A 238 -12.84 -9.72 -9.39
N TYR A 239 -14.14 -9.69 -9.63
CA TYR A 239 -14.82 -10.70 -10.45
C TYR A 239 -15.99 -10.12 -11.23
N LEU A 240 -16.33 -10.77 -12.33
CA LEU A 240 -17.57 -10.54 -13.09
C LEU A 240 -18.77 -11.13 -12.35
N LYS A 241 -19.97 -10.62 -12.62
CA LYS A 241 -21.19 -11.09 -11.93
C LYS A 241 -21.43 -12.59 -12.13
N GLU A 242 -21.08 -13.09 -13.31
CA GLU A 242 -21.21 -14.48 -13.75
C GLU A 242 -20.20 -15.42 -13.04
N GLU A 243 -19.13 -14.86 -12.47
CA GLU A 243 -18.13 -15.60 -11.70
C GLU A 243 -18.50 -15.73 -10.22
N GLU A 244 -19.44 -14.91 -9.73
CA GLU A 244 -19.88 -14.93 -8.33
C GLU A 244 -20.36 -16.33 -7.85
N PRO A 245 -21.13 -17.11 -8.65
CA PRO A 245 -21.54 -18.46 -8.27
C PRO A 245 -20.36 -19.45 -8.13
N GLN A 246 -19.19 -19.16 -8.71
CA GLN A 246 -18.01 -20.01 -8.58
C GLN A 246 -17.42 -19.95 -7.16
N ILE A 247 -17.73 -18.92 -6.39
CA ILE A 247 -17.16 -18.70 -5.05
C ILE A 247 -18.07 -19.38 -4.00
N PRO A 248 -17.64 -20.49 -3.36
CA PRO A 248 -18.46 -21.22 -2.41
C PRO A 248 -18.80 -20.36 -1.20
N VAL A 249 -20.06 -20.39 -0.78
CA VAL A 249 -20.55 -19.60 0.38
C VAL A 249 -19.73 -19.90 1.64
N SER A 250 -19.40 -21.18 1.89
CA SER A 250 -18.61 -21.63 3.04
C SER A 250 -17.17 -21.12 3.06
N LEU A 251 -16.59 -20.85 1.89
CA LEU A 251 -15.21 -20.38 1.74
C LEU A 251 -15.12 -18.90 1.34
N ARG A 252 -16.25 -18.21 1.15
CA ARG A 252 -16.29 -16.84 0.62
C ARG A 252 -15.42 -15.88 1.43
N HIS A 253 -15.52 -15.93 2.75
CA HIS A 253 -14.71 -15.08 3.63
C HIS A 253 -13.20 -15.34 3.45
N THR A 254 -12.81 -16.59 3.23
CA THR A 254 -11.40 -16.99 3.10
C THR A 254 -10.84 -16.66 1.71
N LEU A 255 -11.59 -16.99 0.65
CA LEU A 255 -11.16 -16.81 -0.74
C LEU A 255 -11.14 -15.34 -1.16
N LEU A 256 -12.00 -14.50 -0.58
CA LEU A 256 -12.09 -13.07 -0.91
C LEU A 256 -11.27 -12.18 0.03
N GLN A 257 -10.38 -12.74 0.85
CA GLN A 257 -9.40 -11.91 1.57
C GLN A 257 -8.47 -11.19 0.60
N PRO A 258 -8.07 -9.94 0.90
CA PRO A 258 -7.03 -9.25 0.15
C PRO A 258 -5.77 -10.10 0.03
N TRP A 259 -5.12 -10.03 -1.14
CA TRP A 259 -3.84 -10.72 -1.34
C TRP A 259 -2.71 -9.95 -0.65
N SER A 260 -1.76 -10.70 -0.09
CA SER A 260 -0.56 -10.15 0.56
C SER A 260 0.23 -9.24 -0.39
N TYR A 261 0.89 -8.23 0.18
CA TYR A 261 1.78 -7.35 -0.57
C TYR A 261 2.85 -8.12 -1.35
N GLU A 262 3.41 -9.19 -0.76
CA GLU A 262 4.42 -10.03 -1.39
C GLU A 262 3.91 -10.69 -2.68
N LEU A 263 2.71 -11.30 -2.64
CA LEU A 263 2.09 -11.90 -3.83
C LEU A 263 1.85 -10.84 -4.91
N CYS A 264 1.28 -9.70 -4.55
CA CYS A 264 1.04 -8.60 -5.47
C CYS A 264 2.35 -8.06 -6.09
N SER A 265 3.42 -7.95 -5.28
CA SER A 265 4.74 -7.50 -5.77
C SER A 265 5.33 -8.47 -6.78
N ILE A 266 5.34 -9.76 -6.49
CA ILE A 266 5.87 -10.80 -7.40
C ILE A 266 5.09 -10.82 -8.72
N LEU A 267 3.75 -10.72 -8.65
CA LEU A 267 2.92 -10.67 -9.85
C LEU A 267 3.20 -9.40 -10.66
N SER A 268 3.41 -8.26 -10.00
CA SER A 268 3.73 -7.01 -10.69
C SER A 268 5.09 -7.03 -11.41
N GLU A 269 6.03 -7.85 -10.95
CA GLU A 269 7.36 -8.02 -11.57
C GLU A 269 7.37 -9.08 -12.67
N SER A 270 6.35 -9.92 -12.72
CA SER A 270 6.25 -11.00 -13.70
C SER A 270 5.91 -10.46 -15.08
N THR A 271 6.60 -10.95 -16.11
CA THR A 271 6.25 -10.66 -17.51
C THR A 271 5.00 -11.46 -17.89
N PHE A 272 3.84 -10.83 -17.78
CA PHE A 272 2.56 -11.41 -18.19
C PHE A 272 2.13 -10.81 -19.52
N THR A 273 1.69 -11.63 -20.46
CA THR A 273 1.02 -11.16 -21.67
C THR A 273 -0.47 -11.17 -21.40
N PRO A 274 -1.15 -10.00 -21.31
CA PRO A 274 -2.58 -9.98 -21.13
C PRO A 274 -3.27 -10.66 -22.31
N THR A 275 -4.15 -11.61 -22.04
CA THR A 275 -4.93 -12.34 -23.06
C THR A 275 -6.43 -12.28 -22.81
N LEU A 276 -6.85 -12.09 -21.55
CA LEU A 276 -8.24 -11.95 -21.19
C LEU A 276 -8.84 -10.68 -21.83
N CYS A 277 -9.79 -10.92 -22.74
CA CYS A 277 -10.58 -9.90 -23.42
C CYS A 277 -11.89 -9.68 -22.67
N LEU A 278 -12.10 -8.46 -22.16
CA LEU A 278 -13.36 -8.05 -21.54
C LEU A 278 -13.94 -6.83 -22.26
N GLU A 279 -15.22 -6.89 -22.56
CA GLU A 279 -15.93 -5.80 -23.22
C GLU A 279 -16.16 -4.64 -22.24
N SER A 280 -16.09 -3.40 -22.74
CA SER A 280 -16.26 -2.20 -21.89
C SER A 280 -17.58 -2.10 -21.12
N ARG A 281 -18.60 -2.88 -21.51
CA ARG A 281 -19.91 -2.93 -20.85
C ARG A 281 -19.94 -3.90 -19.68
N GLU A 282 -19.01 -4.84 -19.62
CA GLU A 282 -18.92 -5.83 -18.55
C GLU A 282 -18.54 -5.14 -17.26
N GLN A 283 -19.27 -5.48 -16.19
CA GLN A 283 -19.15 -4.85 -14.89
C GLN A 283 -18.42 -5.79 -13.96
N MET A 284 -17.38 -5.25 -13.34
CA MET A 284 -16.65 -5.96 -12.30
C MET A 284 -17.12 -5.53 -10.91
N TYR A 285 -17.04 -6.49 -10.01
CA TYR A 285 -17.42 -6.39 -8.62
C TYR A 285 -16.24 -6.77 -7.75
N MET A 286 -16.21 -6.19 -6.55
CA MET A 286 -15.26 -6.54 -5.51
C MET A 286 -16.03 -6.89 -4.23
N PRO A 287 -15.36 -7.48 -3.22
CA PRO A 287 -15.97 -7.68 -1.91
C PRO A 287 -16.51 -6.36 -1.30
N PRO A 288 -17.47 -6.43 -0.37
CA PRO A 288 -18.02 -5.23 0.26
C PRO A 288 -16.93 -4.34 0.89
N LEU A 289 -17.07 -3.02 0.73
CA LEU A 289 -16.24 -2.05 1.45
C LEU A 289 -16.66 -2.13 2.93
N TYR A 290 -15.75 -2.55 3.81
CA TYR A 290 -15.94 -2.77 5.26
C TYR A 290 -16.67 -4.08 5.65
N LEU A 291 -16.04 -4.86 6.54
CA LEU A 291 -16.60 -6.08 7.14
C LEU A 291 -17.88 -5.82 7.98
N GLU A 292 -18.11 -4.58 8.41
CA GLU A 292 -19.24 -4.16 9.27
C GLU A 292 -20.41 -3.50 8.51
N SER A 293 -20.34 -3.41 7.17
CA SER A 293 -21.43 -2.90 6.36
C SER A 293 -22.71 -3.73 6.55
N ARG A 294 -23.81 -3.06 6.92
CA ARG A 294 -25.16 -3.67 7.00
C ARG A 294 -25.62 -4.29 5.67
N THR A 295 -25.00 -3.91 4.54
CA THR A 295 -25.26 -4.49 3.23
C THR A 295 -24.12 -5.47 2.88
N LYS A 296 -24.45 -6.76 2.82
CA LYS A 296 -23.55 -7.85 2.41
C LYS A 296 -23.30 -7.90 0.88
N GLU A 297 -23.61 -6.81 0.16
CA GLU A 297 -23.61 -6.79 -1.30
C GLU A 297 -22.24 -6.44 -1.87
N PRO A 298 -21.78 -7.15 -2.94
CA PRO A 298 -20.54 -6.81 -3.63
C PRO A 298 -20.54 -5.37 -4.15
N TYR A 299 -19.39 -4.70 -4.05
CA TYR A 299 -19.26 -3.33 -4.54
C TYR A 299 -18.99 -3.31 -6.04
N ARG A 300 -19.81 -2.58 -6.80
CA ARG A 300 -19.70 -2.46 -8.26
C ARG A 300 -18.70 -1.38 -8.65
N LEU A 301 -17.67 -1.75 -9.42
CA LEU A 301 -16.68 -0.80 -9.93
C LEU A 301 -17.21 0.05 -11.09
N PRO A 302 -16.56 1.19 -11.41
CA PRO A 302 -16.72 1.83 -12.69
C PRO A 302 -16.34 0.89 -13.84
N ARG A 303 -16.92 1.14 -15.01
CA ARG A 303 -16.78 0.25 -16.18
C ARG A 303 -15.33 0.15 -16.65
N PHE A 304 -15.04 -0.96 -17.32
CA PHE A 304 -13.84 -1.16 -18.11
C PHE A 304 -12.53 -1.04 -17.33
N PHE A 305 -12.57 -1.38 -16.05
CA PHE A 305 -11.37 -1.65 -15.25
C PHE A 305 -10.58 -2.79 -15.91
N ARG A 306 -9.26 -2.69 -16.02
CA ARG A 306 -8.34 -3.81 -16.29
C ARG A 306 -6.98 -3.49 -15.74
N TRP A 307 -6.28 -4.51 -15.23
CA TRP A 307 -4.83 -4.43 -15.12
C TRP A 307 -4.19 -4.52 -16.51
N LEU A 308 -3.30 -3.58 -16.83
CA LEU A 308 -2.39 -3.73 -17.97
C LEU A 308 -1.10 -4.41 -17.53
N VAL A 309 -0.62 -4.06 -16.33
CA VAL A 309 0.39 -4.82 -15.57
C VAL A 309 -0.20 -5.07 -14.18
N PRO A 310 -0.35 -6.33 -13.74
CA PRO A 310 -1.08 -6.69 -12.52
C PRO A 310 -0.48 -6.01 -11.30
N PHE A 311 -1.34 -5.41 -10.47
CA PHE A 311 -0.95 -4.66 -9.26
C PHE A 311 0.13 -3.58 -9.50
N HIS A 312 0.19 -3.02 -10.72
CA HIS A 312 1.14 -1.95 -11.06
C HIS A 312 0.46 -0.82 -11.82
N ILE A 313 -0.21 -1.12 -12.94
CA ILE A 313 -0.92 -0.11 -13.72
C ILE A 313 -2.26 -0.66 -14.21
N ALA A 314 -3.33 0.07 -13.89
CA ALA A 314 -4.69 -0.25 -14.30
C ALA A 314 -5.34 0.90 -15.07
N PHE A 315 -6.33 0.55 -15.89
CA PHE A 315 -7.11 1.50 -16.69
C PHE A 315 -8.60 1.30 -16.47
N MET A 316 -9.36 2.39 -16.38
CA MET A 316 -10.80 2.34 -16.13
C MET A 316 -11.53 3.54 -16.74
N SER A 317 -12.86 3.49 -16.78
CA SER A 317 -13.70 4.67 -16.94
C SER A 317 -13.72 5.56 -15.69
N THR A 318 -14.31 6.74 -15.82
CA THR A 318 -14.28 7.80 -14.78
C THR A 318 -14.87 7.32 -13.44
N PRO A 319 -14.17 7.50 -12.30
CA PRO A 319 -14.75 7.35 -10.97
C PRO A 319 -15.98 8.24 -10.77
N ARG A 320 -17.01 7.72 -10.11
CA ARG A 320 -18.34 8.35 -10.03
C ARG A 320 -18.56 9.08 -8.70
N ASN A 321 -17.89 8.64 -7.64
CA ASN A 321 -18.04 9.18 -6.29
C ASN A 321 -16.83 8.85 -5.40
N ALA A 322 -16.83 9.35 -4.16
CA ALA A 322 -15.77 9.09 -3.19
C ALA A 322 -15.64 7.60 -2.79
N LEU A 323 -16.73 6.82 -2.84
CA LEU A 323 -16.67 5.37 -2.56
C LEU A 323 -15.89 4.61 -3.63
N ASP A 324 -15.91 5.07 -4.89
CA ASP A 324 -15.05 4.48 -5.93
C ASP A 324 -13.56 4.70 -5.57
N ILE A 325 -13.23 5.84 -4.96
CA ILE A 325 -11.87 6.14 -4.50
C ILE A 325 -11.49 5.24 -3.32
N ASP A 326 -12.41 5.03 -2.37
CA ASP A 326 -12.23 4.10 -1.25
C ASP A 326 -12.05 2.65 -1.72
N ALA A 327 -12.82 2.23 -2.72
CA ALA A 327 -12.70 0.91 -3.34
C ALA A 327 -11.33 0.70 -3.99
N LEU A 328 -10.85 1.66 -4.77
CA LEU A 328 -9.54 1.61 -5.43
C LEU A 328 -8.38 1.65 -4.41
N ALA A 329 -8.52 2.42 -3.33
CA ALA A 329 -7.52 2.49 -2.26
C ALA A 329 -7.55 1.26 -1.32
N SER A 330 -8.61 0.45 -1.36
CA SER A 330 -8.76 -0.71 -0.49
C SER A 330 -7.64 -1.74 -0.70
N PRO A 331 -7.35 -2.59 0.30
CA PRO A 331 -6.33 -3.64 0.16
C PRO A 331 -6.54 -4.62 -1.01
N HIS A 332 -7.74 -4.67 -1.60
CA HIS A 332 -8.04 -5.51 -2.76
C HIS A 332 -7.33 -5.04 -4.05
N PHE A 333 -7.02 -3.74 -4.17
CA PHE A 333 -6.27 -3.19 -5.30
C PHE A 333 -4.99 -2.49 -4.86
N GLY A 334 -5.06 -1.76 -3.74
CA GLY A 334 -3.97 -0.96 -3.21
C GLY A 334 -3.57 0.24 -4.06
N ILE A 335 -4.46 0.79 -4.91
CA ILE A 335 -4.14 1.92 -5.78
C ILE A 335 -3.71 3.12 -4.91
N ARG A 336 -2.50 3.65 -5.16
CA ARG A 336 -1.96 4.81 -4.43
C ARG A 336 -2.11 6.11 -5.19
N HIS A 337 -2.34 6.06 -6.50
CA HIS A 337 -2.47 7.25 -7.33
C HIS A 337 -3.47 7.09 -8.47
N ILE A 338 -4.25 8.13 -8.71
CA ILE A 338 -5.19 8.25 -9.83
C ILE A 338 -4.71 9.34 -10.78
N LEU A 339 -4.65 9.03 -12.07
CA LEU A 339 -4.39 10.00 -13.12
C LEU A 339 -5.70 10.33 -13.86
N THR A 340 -6.16 11.57 -13.71
CA THR A 340 -7.39 12.09 -14.32
C THR A 340 -7.08 12.79 -15.64
N LEU A 341 -7.54 12.22 -16.76
CA LEU A 341 -7.30 12.76 -18.10
C LEU A 341 -8.47 13.61 -18.65
N THR A 342 -9.61 13.66 -17.96
CA THR A 342 -10.84 14.31 -18.42
C THR A 342 -10.83 15.83 -18.25
N GLU A 343 -10.43 16.58 -19.29
CA GLU A 343 -10.43 18.06 -19.27
C GLU A 343 -11.79 18.64 -18.87
N GLU A 344 -12.86 18.06 -19.40
CA GLU A 344 -14.24 18.52 -19.21
C GLU A 344 -14.82 18.27 -17.83
N SER A 345 -14.30 17.27 -17.10
CA SER A 345 -14.88 16.75 -15.86
C SER A 345 -13.78 16.29 -14.91
N PRO A 346 -13.07 17.20 -14.22
CA PRO A 346 -12.08 16.83 -13.22
C PRO A 346 -12.73 16.21 -11.98
N LEU A 347 -12.00 15.31 -11.30
CA LEU A 347 -12.48 14.70 -10.06
C LEU A 347 -12.43 15.70 -8.90
N PRO A 348 -13.45 15.77 -8.01
CA PRO A 348 -13.45 16.67 -6.86
C PRO A 348 -12.30 16.40 -5.88
N GLU A 349 -11.53 17.44 -5.50
CA GLU A 349 -10.41 17.31 -4.56
C GLU A 349 -10.82 16.71 -3.20
N LYS A 350 -12.03 17.04 -2.73
CA LYS A 350 -12.59 16.52 -1.47
C LYS A 350 -12.69 14.99 -1.42
N TRP A 351 -12.70 14.30 -2.55
CA TRP A 351 -12.71 12.84 -2.58
C TRP A 351 -11.37 12.22 -2.15
N PHE A 352 -10.29 13.00 -2.11
CA PHE A 352 -8.93 12.52 -1.78
C PHE A 352 -8.45 13.00 -0.40
N GLN A 353 -9.15 13.95 0.22
CA GLN A 353 -8.80 14.47 1.55
C GLN A 353 -8.88 13.35 2.61
N GLY A 354 -7.85 13.25 3.45
CA GLY A 354 -7.77 12.26 4.53
C GLY A 354 -7.51 10.81 4.08
N ARG A 355 -7.19 10.57 2.80
CA ARG A 355 -6.93 9.23 2.26
C ARG A 355 -5.48 9.07 1.83
N ASN A 356 -5.00 7.83 1.82
CA ASN A 356 -3.65 7.48 1.34
C ASN A 356 -3.59 7.27 -0.19
N ILE A 357 -4.44 7.96 -0.95
CA ILE A 357 -4.51 7.91 -2.42
C ILE A 357 -4.53 9.34 -2.96
N LYS A 358 -3.71 9.60 -3.99
CA LYS A 358 -3.55 10.92 -4.59
C LYS A 358 -4.18 10.99 -5.98
N ASN A 359 -4.44 12.20 -6.45
CA ASN A 359 -4.90 12.45 -7.82
C ASN A 359 -3.97 13.44 -8.51
N THR A 360 -3.61 13.16 -9.77
CA THR A 360 -3.02 14.14 -10.68
C THR A 360 -3.99 14.42 -11.82
N PHE A 361 -4.30 15.69 -12.02
CA PHE A 361 -5.11 16.15 -13.15
C PHE A 361 -4.21 16.56 -14.32
N LEU A 362 -4.36 15.86 -15.46
CA LEU A 362 -3.65 16.14 -16.70
C LEU A 362 -4.67 16.25 -17.84
N PRO A 363 -5.24 17.43 -18.09
CA PRO A 363 -6.38 17.60 -18.99
C PRO A 363 -6.02 17.26 -20.44
N ILE A 364 -6.78 16.33 -21.03
CA ILE A 364 -6.72 16.04 -22.46
C ILE A 364 -8.13 16.24 -23.02
N PRO A 365 -8.31 17.02 -24.10
CA PRO A 365 -9.62 17.24 -24.70
C PRO A 365 -10.26 15.93 -25.14
N ASN A 366 -11.60 15.87 -25.11
CA ASN A 366 -12.31 14.68 -25.58
C ASN A 366 -11.95 14.35 -27.04
N TYR A 367 -11.84 13.06 -27.38
CA TYR A 367 -11.41 12.54 -28.69
C TYR A 367 -10.00 12.89 -29.18
N HIS A 368 -9.20 13.60 -28.39
CA HIS A 368 -7.82 13.94 -28.74
C HIS A 368 -6.80 13.03 -28.03
N PRO A 369 -5.59 12.85 -28.58
CA PRO A 369 -4.47 12.24 -27.87
C PRO A 369 -3.86 13.19 -26.83
N PRO A 370 -3.05 12.68 -25.88
CA PRO A 370 -2.13 13.51 -25.12
C PRO A 370 -1.11 14.20 -26.04
N THR A 371 -0.42 15.21 -25.52
CA THR A 371 0.82 15.72 -26.12
C THR A 371 2.02 14.85 -25.75
N ILE A 372 3.16 15.04 -26.44
CA ILE A 372 4.41 14.33 -26.10
C ILE A 372 4.83 14.67 -24.68
N GLU A 373 4.74 15.95 -24.32
CA GLU A 373 5.10 16.45 -23.00
C GLU A 373 4.16 15.91 -21.90
N GLN A 374 2.87 15.71 -22.22
CA GLN A 374 1.94 15.01 -21.34
C GLN A 374 2.33 13.53 -21.16
N MET A 375 2.68 12.81 -22.23
CA MET A 375 3.16 11.42 -22.08
C MET A 375 4.47 11.33 -21.30
N ASP A 376 5.42 12.22 -21.56
CA ASP A 376 6.68 12.31 -20.78
C ASP A 376 6.36 12.42 -19.28
N LEU A 377 5.38 13.25 -18.91
CA LEU A 377 4.95 13.42 -17.53
C LEU A 377 4.28 12.17 -16.95
N ILE A 378 3.41 11.51 -17.72
CA ILE A 378 2.74 10.27 -17.28
C ILE A 378 3.77 9.18 -16.97
N VAL A 379 4.78 9.01 -17.82
CA VAL A 379 5.86 8.04 -17.58
C VAL A 379 6.65 8.40 -16.31
N ARG A 380 6.94 9.69 -16.06
CA ARG A 380 7.60 10.10 -14.79
C ARG A 380 6.76 9.78 -13.55
N LEU A 381 5.44 9.98 -13.62
CA LEU A 381 4.56 9.62 -12.50
C LEU A 381 4.61 8.12 -12.21
N LEU A 382 4.76 7.29 -13.25
CA LEU A 382 4.85 5.83 -13.15
C LEU A 382 6.22 5.32 -12.68
N LEU A 383 7.27 6.14 -12.74
CA LEU A 383 8.59 5.81 -12.16
C LEU A 383 8.67 6.01 -10.65
N ASP A 384 7.76 6.81 -10.09
CA ASP A 384 7.71 7.06 -8.66
C ASP A 384 6.92 5.93 -7.98
N GLU A 385 7.65 5.05 -7.29
CA GLU A 385 7.10 3.92 -6.54
C GLU A 385 6.03 4.33 -5.50
N ALA A 386 6.07 5.59 -5.01
CA ALA A 386 5.04 6.09 -4.10
C ALA A 386 3.66 6.22 -4.80
N ASN A 387 3.63 6.35 -6.12
CA ASN A 387 2.39 6.50 -6.90
C ASN A 387 1.84 5.16 -7.43
N LEU A 388 2.66 4.11 -7.46
CA LEU A 388 2.23 2.78 -7.90
C LEU A 388 1.47 2.07 -6.76
N PRO A 389 0.64 1.05 -6.99
CA PRO A 389 -0.08 0.82 -8.23
C PRO A 389 -0.89 2.06 -8.62
N MET A 390 -0.87 2.42 -9.91
CA MET A 390 -1.54 3.61 -10.43
C MET A 390 -2.75 3.24 -11.29
N LEU A 391 -3.85 3.97 -11.12
CA LEU A 391 -5.01 3.91 -12.01
C LEU A 391 -5.03 5.11 -12.96
N ILE A 392 -5.17 4.86 -14.26
CA ILE A 392 -5.34 5.90 -15.28
C ILE A 392 -6.76 5.82 -15.85
N HIS A 393 -7.48 6.95 -15.86
CA HIS A 393 -8.84 6.98 -16.36
C HIS A 393 -9.12 8.11 -17.35
N CYS A 394 -10.16 7.93 -18.15
CA CYS A 394 -10.82 9.00 -18.88
C CYS A 394 -12.34 8.75 -18.91
N GLY A 395 -13.12 9.57 -19.62
CA GLY A 395 -14.58 9.45 -19.75
C GLY A 395 -15.09 8.00 -19.80
N GLY A 396 -14.83 7.31 -20.93
CA GLY A 396 -15.15 5.89 -21.11
C GLY A 396 -13.99 4.90 -20.88
N GLY A 397 -12.79 5.36 -20.51
CA GLY A 397 -11.60 4.50 -20.42
C GLY A 397 -11.08 3.95 -21.76
N LYS A 398 -11.49 4.53 -22.90
CA LYS A 398 -11.22 4.04 -24.28
C LYS A 398 -10.25 4.90 -25.08
N GLY A 399 -10.61 6.15 -25.39
CA GLY A 399 -9.81 7.04 -26.22
C GLY A 399 -8.53 7.48 -25.52
N ARG A 400 -8.60 8.53 -24.69
CA ARG A 400 -7.44 9.12 -23.99
C ARG A 400 -6.67 8.08 -23.17
N ALA A 401 -7.37 7.35 -22.31
CA ALA A 401 -6.78 6.29 -21.47
C ALA A 401 -6.20 5.15 -22.31
N GLY A 402 -6.86 4.74 -23.40
CA GLY A 402 -6.33 3.72 -24.31
C GLY A 402 -5.13 4.19 -25.12
N THR A 403 -5.06 5.48 -25.50
CA THR A 403 -3.86 6.06 -26.13
C THR A 403 -2.68 6.00 -25.18
N VAL A 404 -2.88 6.32 -23.90
CA VAL A 404 -1.85 6.18 -22.86
C VAL A 404 -1.43 4.72 -22.70
N ALA A 405 -2.38 3.78 -22.62
CA ALA A 405 -2.09 2.35 -22.53
C ALA A 405 -1.29 1.84 -23.74
N ALA A 406 -1.63 2.26 -24.96
CA ALA A 406 -0.90 1.88 -26.17
C ALA A 406 0.50 2.48 -26.22
N CYS A 407 0.68 3.73 -25.78
CA CYS A 407 2.00 4.35 -25.66
C CYS A 407 2.88 3.62 -24.63
N TYR A 408 2.29 3.19 -23.51
CA TYR A 408 2.98 2.38 -22.49
C TYR A 408 3.42 1.03 -23.07
N LEU A 409 2.49 0.28 -23.68
CA LEU A 409 2.80 -1.01 -24.30
C LEU A 409 3.87 -0.89 -25.39
N ALA A 410 3.80 0.16 -26.21
CA ALA A 410 4.78 0.39 -27.25
C ALA A 410 6.19 0.65 -26.67
N ALA A 411 6.28 1.40 -25.57
CA ALA A 411 7.55 1.73 -24.94
C ALA A 411 8.14 0.56 -24.12
N PHE A 412 7.32 -0.13 -23.34
CA PHE A 412 7.78 -1.04 -22.28
C PHE A 412 7.24 -2.47 -22.39
N GLY A 413 6.32 -2.73 -23.32
CA GLY A 413 5.54 -3.97 -23.32
C GLY A 413 4.62 -4.09 -22.10
N ALA A 414 4.25 -5.32 -21.74
CA ALA A 414 3.43 -5.62 -20.57
C ALA A 414 4.29 -5.91 -19.32
N ALA A 415 5.31 -5.08 -19.09
CA ALA A 415 6.22 -5.18 -17.96
C ALA A 415 6.32 -3.84 -17.22
N LYS A 416 6.90 -3.84 -16.00
CA LYS A 416 7.27 -2.61 -15.29
C LYS A 416 8.28 -1.80 -16.08
N ILE A 417 8.30 -0.49 -15.84
CA ILE A 417 9.34 0.38 -16.36
C ILE A 417 10.68 -0.03 -15.71
N PRO A 418 11.73 -0.34 -16.51
CA PRO A 418 13.04 -0.67 -15.96
C PRO A 418 13.63 0.49 -15.15
N HIS A 419 14.41 0.18 -14.10
CA HIS A 419 15.11 1.21 -13.31
C HIS A 419 16.12 2.01 -14.14
N ASP A 420 16.76 1.37 -15.12
CA ASP A 420 17.62 2.06 -16.09
C ASP A 420 16.81 2.37 -17.36
N THR A 421 16.63 3.67 -17.61
CA THR A 421 15.88 4.18 -18.76
C THR A 421 16.80 4.69 -19.89
N THR A 422 18.11 4.42 -19.80
CA THR A 422 19.09 4.69 -20.87
C THR A 422 18.93 3.71 -22.05
N PRO A 423 19.42 4.09 -23.24
CA PRO A 423 18.61 4.22 -24.46
C PRO A 423 17.75 2.99 -24.79
N THR A 424 16.47 3.08 -24.43
CA THR A 424 15.45 2.09 -24.81
C THR A 424 14.90 2.42 -26.21
N GLU A 425 15.06 1.51 -27.14
CA GLU A 425 14.16 1.42 -28.30
C GLU A 425 12.76 1.01 -27.81
N PRO A 426 11.67 1.42 -28.49
CA PRO A 426 10.33 0.95 -28.14
C PRO A 426 10.29 -0.58 -28.18
N ALA A 427 9.73 -1.21 -27.14
CA ALA A 427 9.58 -2.66 -27.04
C ALA A 427 8.79 -3.26 -28.22
N MET A 428 7.90 -2.50 -28.84
CA MET A 428 7.16 -2.91 -30.03
C MET A 428 6.75 -1.74 -30.91
N SER A 429 6.35 -2.04 -32.15
CA SER A 429 5.81 -1.04 -33.07
C SER A 429 4.47 -0.47 -32.59
N ALA A 430 4.12 0.73 -33.04
CA ALA A 430 2.84 1.36 -32.70
C ALA A 430 1.64 0.51 -33.14
N SER A 431 1.68 -0.10 -34.33
CA SER A 431 0.60 -0.95 -34.84
C SER A 431 0.46 -2.21 -33.99
N THR A 432 1.57 -2.87 -33.64
CA THR A 432 1.57 -4.03 -32.73
C THR A 432 0.97 -3.66 -31.37
N ALA A 433 1.38 -2.54 -30.77
CA ALA A 433 0.86 -2.10 -29.47
C ALA A 433 -0.67 -1.84 -29.51
N ILE A 434 -1.15 -1.17 -30.55
CA ILE A 434 -2.58 -0.89 -30.73
C ILE A 434 -3.37 -2.20 -30.92
N SER A 435 -2.89 -3.09 -31.78
CA SER A 435 -3.53 -4.39 -32.03
C SER A 435 -3.57 -5.24 -30.76
N THR A 436 -2.45 -5.37 -30.04
CA THR A 436 -2.38 -6.09 -28.76
C THR A 436 -3.32 -5.50 -27.72
N LEU A 437 -3.37 -4.16 -27.59
CA LEU A 437 -4.30 -3.51 -26.67
C LEU A 437 -5.75 -3.79 -27.02
N ARG A 438 -6.11 -3.76 -28.31
CA ARG A 438 -7.48 -4.02 -28.77
C ARG A 438 -7.92 -5.46 -28.57
N LEU A 439 -6.99 -6.42 -28.55
CA LEU A 439 -7.29 -7.82 -28.22
C LEU A 439 -7.75 -8.00 -26.76
N VAL A 440 -7.24 -7.17 -25.84
CA VAL A 440 -7.55 -7.31 -24.39
C VAL A 440 -8.49 -6.23 -23.86
N ARG A 441 -8.55 -5.09 -24.56
CA ARG A 441 -9.39 -3.93 -24.28
C ARG A 441 -10.05 -3.45 -25.58
N PRO A 442 -11.10 -4.15 -26.06
CA PRO A 442 -11.79 -3.81 -27.29
C PRO A 442 -12.28 -2.36 -27.34
N GLY A 443 -12.11 -1.72 -28.50
CA GLY A 443 -12.48 -0.32 -28.70
C GLY A 443 -11.54 0.71 -28.07
N SER A 444 -10.35 0.31 -27.62
CA SER A 444 -9.29 1.26 -27.26
C SER A 444 -8.81 2.05 -28.49
N LEU A 445 -8.57 3.35 -28.27
CA LEU A 445 -8.32 4.37 -29.31
C LEU A 445 -9.54 4.56 -30.22
N GLU A 446 -10.16 5.74 -30.12
CA GLU A 446 -11.43 6.09 -30.75
C GLU A 446 -11.26 6.93 -32.02
N THR A 447 -10.07 7.51 -32.26
CA THR A 447 -9.82 8.38 -33.41
C THR A 447 -8.48 8.07 -34.09
N THR A 448 -8.38 8.37 -35.40
CA THR A 448 -7.13 8.24 -36.16
C THR A 448 -6.01 9.10 -35.57
N GLN A 449 -6.32 10.29 -35.07
CA GLN A 449 -5.33 11.16 -34.41
C GLN A 449 -4.71 10.50 -33.16
N GLN A 450 -5.47 9.66 -32.45
CA GLN A 450 -4.93 8.89 -31.32
C GLN A 450 -3.99 7.79 -31.78
N GLU A 451 -4.30 7.10 -32.89
CA GLU A 451 -3.42 6.08 -33.47
C GLU A 451 -2.12 6.68 -34.02
N GLU A 452 -2.24 7.77 -34.78
CA GLU A 452 -1.10 8.55 -35.30
C GLU A 452 -0.20 9.07 -34.17
N PHE A 453 -0.79 9.43 -33.03
CA PHE A 453 -0.03 9.86 -31.87
C PHE A 453 0.84 8.74 -31.29
N VAL A 454 0.36 7.49 -31.23
CA VAL A 454 1.18 6.36 -30.77
C VAL A 454 2.41 6.20 -31.67
N ALA A 455 2.23 6.29 -32.99
CA ALA A 455 3.35 6.25 -33.94
C ALA A 455 4.34 7.43 -33.72
N LYS A 456 3.81 8.63 -33.49
CA LYS A 456 4.61 9.82 -33.16
C LYS A 456 5.39 9.64 -31.86
N TRP A 457 4.79 9.04 -30.84
CA TRP A 457 5.44 8.73 -29.56
C TRP A 457 6.57 7.73 -29.74
N CYS A 458 6.34 6.60 -30.43
CA CYS A 458 7.40 5.63 -30.77
C CYS A 458 8.57 6.28 -31.52
N SER A 459 8.25 7.10 -32.55
CA SER A 459 9.27 7.84 -33.31
C SER A 459 10.05 8.81 -32.43
N THR A 460 9.40 9.42 -31.44
CA THR A 460 10.02 10.36 -30.50
C THR A 460 11.01 9.65 -29.59
N ILE A 461 10.61 8.54 -28.96
CA ILE A 461 11.50 7.70 -28.12
C ILE A 461 12.71 7.23 -28.95
N TRP A 462 12.46 6.70 -30.15
CA TRP A 462 13.51 6.22 -31.05
C TRP A 462 14.53 7.32 -31.38
N LYS A 463 14.06 8.51 -31.78
CA LYS A 463 14.92 9.65 -32.11
C LYS A 463 15.70 10.16 -30.90
N ARG A 464 15.08 10.17 -29.72
CA ARG A 464 15.72 10.56 -28.46
C ARG A 464 16.73 9.53 -27.98
N ARG A 465 16.60 8.26 -28.43
CA ARG A 465 17.23 7.10 -27.80
C ARG A 465 17.01 7.15 -26.28
N SER A 466 15.80 7.49 -25.87
CA SER A 466 15.40 7.64 -24.47
C SER A 466 13.91 7.89 -24.42
N VAL A 467 13.25 7.41 -23.37
CA VAL A 467 11.84 7.76 -23.13
C VAL A 467 11.70 9.24 -22.77
N PHE A 468 12.71 9.82 -22.10
CA PHE A 468 12.68 11.21 -21.67
C PHE A 468 13.42 12.15 -22.62
N PRO A 469 12.99 13.42 -22.69
CA PRO A 469 13.80 14.44 -23.35
C PRO A 469 15.13 14.64 -22.63
N SER A 470 16.12 15.19 -23.32
CA SER A 470 17.38 15.60 -22.70
C SER A 470 17.13 16.56 -21.54
N ILE A 471 17.88 16.37 -20.46
CA ILE A 471 17.81 17.22 -19.27
C ILE A 471 18.45 18.57 -19.63
N VAL A 472 17.70 19.66 -19.42
CA VAL A 472 18.27 21.00 -19.48
C VAL A 472 18.97 21.25 -18.14
N SER A 473 20.27 21.55 -18.20
CA SER A 473 21.08 21.71 -16.99
C SER A 473 20.63 22.91 -16.18
N GLU A 474 20.60 22.74 -14.86
CA GLU A 474 20.36 23.83 -13.92
C GLU A 474 21.59 24.74 -13.81
N PRO A 475 21.43 26.06 -13.64
CA PRO A 475 22.56 26.96 -13.43
C PRO A 475 23.26 26.63 -12.11
N PRO A 476 24.59 26.82 -12.02
CA PRO A 476 25.33 26.54 -10.80
C PRO A 476 24.86 27.43 -9.63
N PRO A 477 25.03 26.98 -8.38
CA PRO A 477 24.76 27.81 -7.20
C PRO A 477 25.42 29.18 -7.29
N CYS A 478 24.65 30.23 -7.00
CA CYS A 478 25.13 31.61 -6.94
C CYS A 478 24.43 32.38 -5.81
N SER A 479 25.07 33.43 -5.30
CA SER A 479 24.47 34.33 -4.31
C SER A 479 23.35 35.19 -4.93
N LEU A 480 22.48 35.71 -4.08
CA LEU A 480 21.46 36.69 -4.44
C LEU A 480 22.10 38.02 -4.82
N GLU A 481 21.84 38.48 -6.05
CA GLU A 481 22.24 39.79 -6.53
C GLU A 481 21.22 40.85 -6.06
N VAL A 482 21.72 41.93 -5.47
CA VAL A 482 20.90 43.05 -4.97
C VAL A 482 21.36 44.35 -5.61
N GLU A 483 20.47 44.98 -6.37
CA GLU A 483 20.62 46.35 -6.84
C GLU A 483 19.73 47.28 -5.99
N GLY A 484 20.25 48.43 -5.55
CA GLY A 484 19.55 49.30 -4.59
C GLY A 484 19.70 48.83 -3.15
N SER A 485 18.66 49.01 -2.32
CA SER A 485 18.70 48.68 -0.88
C SER A 485 17.44 47.96 -0.42
N LEU A 486 17.56 46.68 -0.05
CA LEU A 486 16.48 45.92 0.57
C LEU A 486 16.29 46.38 2.02
N LYS A 487 15.17 47.04 2.32
CA LYS A 487 14.88 47.55 3.67
C LYS A 487 14.03 46.57 4.48
N PRO A 488 14.18 46.50 5.81
CA PRO A 488 13.37 45.60 6.66
C PRO A 488 11.85 45.87 6.59
N ASP A 489 11.47 47.12 6.29
CA ASP A 489 10.10 47.61 6.19
C ASP A 489 9.46 47.38 4.81
N SER A 490 10.18 46.80 3.85
CA SER A 490 9.65 46.44 2.54
C SER A 490 8.39 45.57 2.67
N ASN A 491 7.27 46.07 2.14
CA ASN A 491 5.96 45.44 2.28
C ASN A 491 5.28 45.07 0.95
N LEU A 492 5.86 45.46 -0.20
CA LEU A 492 5.41 45.05 -1.54
C LEU A 492 6.55 44.36 -2.29
N PHE A 493 6.30 43.13 -2.74
CA PHE A 493 7.21 42.33 -3.54
C PHE A 493 6.56 41.99 -4.88
N ILE A 494 7.09 42.56 -5.96
CA ILE A 494 6.62 42.31 -7.33
C ILE A 494 7.55 41.29 -7.98
N PHE A 495 7.03 40.09 -8.27
CA PHE A 495 7.82 39.05 -8.93
C PHE A 495 7.85 39.30 -10.44
N VAL A 496 9.00 39.07 -11.07
CA VAL A 496 9.22 39.27 -12.51
C VAL A 496 9.96 38.07 -13.07
N GLY A 497 9.54 37.56 -14.22
CA GLY A 497 10.23 36.46 -14.91
C GLY A 497 9.30 35.58 -15.73
N LEU A 498 9.87 34.75 -16.60
CA LEU A 498 9.12 33.89 -17.52
C LEU A 498 8.33 32.77 -16.80
N PRO A 499 7.26 32.21 -17.37
CA PRO A 499 6.66 30.96 -16.89
C PRO A 499 7.72 29.87 -16.74
N GLY A 500 7.70 29.10 -15.64
CA GLY A 500 8.73 28.08 -15.36
C GLY A 500 10.00 28.57 -14.65
N SER A 501 10.14 29.88 -14.40
CA SER A 501 11.30 30.46 -13.68
C SER A 501 11.32 30.23 -12.16
N GLY A 502 10.31 29.57 -11.57
CA GLY A 502 10.28 29.25 -10.13
C GLY A 502 9.52 30.25 -9.23
N LYS A 503 8.96 31.33 -9.80
CA LYS A 503 8.17 32.35 -9.07
C LYS A 503 7.11 31.78 -8.12
N SER A 504 6.22 30.93 -8.63
CA SER A 504 5.14 30.33 -7.82
C SER A 504 5.68 29.48 -6.67
N TRP A 505 6.81 28.79 -6.87
CA TRP A 505 7.43 27.97 -5.83
C TRP A 505 7.95 28.86 -4.69
N VAL A 506 8.69 29.92 -5.00
CA VAL A 506 9.17 30.88 -3.99
C VAL A 506 8.00 31.58 -3.30
N SER A 507 6.97 31.97 -4.06
CA SER A 507 5.76 32.57 -3.49
C SER A 507 5.05 31.63 -2.52
N GLN A 508 4.96 30.34 -2.84
CA GLN A 508 4.38 29.33 -1.95
C GLN A 508 5.26 29.07 -0.74
N ALA A 509 6.59 29.03 -0.90
CA ALA A 509 7.53 28.85 0.21
C ALA A 509 7.44 29.98 1.23
N LEU A 510 7.38 31.25 0.79
CA LEU A 510 7.18 32.40 1.67
C LEU A 510 5.85 32.34 2.41
N TRP A 511 4.77 32.07 1.69
CA TRP A 511 3.44 31.98 2.28
C TRP A 511 3.33 30.84 3.29
N THR A 512 3.82 29.64 2.94
CA THR A 512 3.78 28.46 3.82
C THR A 512 4.59 28.70 5.10
N ARG A 513 5.73 29.41 5.01
CA ARG A 513 6.55 29.76 6.18
C ARG A 513 5.87 30.70 7.16
N SER A 514 5.04 31.62 6.68
CA SER A 514 4.36 32.60 7.54
C SER A 514 3.04 33.09 6.92
N PRO A 515 1.97 32.27 6.93
CA PRO A 515 0.71 32.61 6.27
C PRO A 515 0.04 33.88 6.81
N LYS A 516 0.30 34.21 8.08
CA LYS A 516 -0.21 35.43 8.75
C LYS A 516 0.55 36.69 8.36
N ALA A 517 1.80 36.57 7.89
CA ALA A 517 2.64 37.70 7.53
C ALA A 517 2.57 38.05 6.04
N TRP A 518 2.21 37.09 5.19
CA TRP A 518 2.23 37.21 3.74
C TRP A 518 0.83 37.11 3.14
N THR A 519 0.44 38.14 2.40
CA THR A 519 -0.69 38.08 1.46
C THR A 519 -0.16 37.77 0.07
N ARG A 520 -0.66 36.70 -0.54
CA ARG A 520 -0.25 36.27 -1.88
C ARG A 520 -1.33 36.61 -2.90
N VAL A 521 -0.92 37.27 -3.98
CA VAL A 521 -1.79 37.63 -5.11
C VAL A 521 -1.22 37.01 -6.38
N SER A 522 -1.98 36.13 -7.03
CA SER A 522 -1.53 35.39 -8.22
C SER A 522 -2.63 35.38 -9.27
N GLN A 523 -2.36 35.93 -10.46
CA GLN A 523 -3.36 36.04 -11.52
C GLN A 523 -3.88 34.67 -11.97
N ASP A 524 -3.02 33.65 -11.97
CA ASP A 524 -3.39 32.27 -12.35
C ASP A 524 -4.36 31.62 -11.35
N GLU A 525 -4.45 32.14 -10.12
CA GLU A 525 -5.30 31.59 -9.05
C GLU A 525 -6.53 32.48 -8.78
N SER A 526 -6.42 33.79 -8.99
CA SER A 526 -7.42 34.78 -8.61
C SER A 526 -8.47 35.10 -9.68
N GLY A 527 -8.50 34.34 -10.78
CA GLY A 527 -9.53 34.46 -11.84
C GLY A 527 -9.37 35.66 -12.79
N GLY A 528 -8.23 36.37 -12.75
CA GLY A 528 -7.93 37.45 -13.70
C GLY A 528 -7.17 38.65 -13.12
N ARG A 529 -6.80 39.58 -14.01
CA ARG A 529 -6.03 40.81 -13.68
C ARG A 529 -6.80 41.74 -12.74
N SER A 530 -8.09 41.94 -12.98
CA SER A 530 -8.96 42.83 -12.20
C SER A 530 -9.02 42.43 -10.72
N THR A 531 -9.02 41.12 -10.43
CA THR A 531 -8.95 40.63 -9.05
C THR A 531 -7.61 40.99 -8.39
N CYS A 532 -6.50 40.86 -9.11
CA CYS A 532 -5.20 41.31 -8.61
C CYS A 532 -5.20 42.82 -8.33
N GLU A 533 -5.75 43.63 -9.24
CA GLU A 533 -5.87 45.09 -9.07
C GLU A 533 -6.72 45.44 -7.85
N ASN A 534 -7.84 44.76 -7.64
CA ASN A 534 -8.68 44.98 -6.46
C ASN A 534 -7.95 44.65 -5.15
N VAL A 535 -7.20 43.54 -5.10
CA VAL A 535 -6.47 43.16 -3.88
C VAL A 535 -5.32 44.12 -3.61
N VAL A 536 -4.51 44.42 -4.62
CA VAL A 536 -3.37 45.37 -4.50
C VAL A 536 -3.87 46.78 -4.15
N GLY A 537 -4.94 47.24 -4.79
CA GLY A 537 -5.49 48.58 -4.57
C GLY A 537 -6.24 48.77 -3.24
N ARG A 538 -6.67 47.68 -2.58
CA ARG A 538 -7.37 47.73 -1.28
C ARG A 538 -6.54 47.23 -0.10
N PHE A 539 -5.29 46.84 -0.35
CA PHE A 539 -4.42 46.33 0.71
C PHE A 539 -4.13 47.44 1.72
N ASN A 540 -4.31 47.16 3.01
CA ASN A 540 -4.23 48.15 4.09
C ASN A 540 -2.80 48.39 4.62
N GLY A 541 -1.78 47.80 3.97
CA GLY A 541 -0.38 47.89 4.38
C GLY A 541 0.02 47.03 5.58
N ARG A 542 -0.89 46.27 6.20
CA ARG A 542 -0.56 45.36 7.32
C ARG A 542 0.04 44.05 6.80
N GLY A 543 1.30 43.79 7.16
CA GLY A 543 2.04 42.63 6.69
C GLY A 543 2.72 42.89 5.34
N ARG A 544 3.00 41.84 4.58
CA ARG A 544 3.69 41.92 3.29
C ARG A 544 2.84 41.33 2.18
N LEU A 545 2.90 41.91 0.99
CA LEU A 545 2.16 41.46 -0.18
C LEU A 545 3.11 40.99 -1.29
N ILE A 546 2.82 39.81 -1.84
CA ILE A 546 3.50 39.26 -3.02
C ILE A 546 2.55 39.38 -4.22
N LEU A 547 2.99 40.11 -5.25
CA LEU A 547 2.36 40.09 -6.57
C LEU A 547 3.08 39.08 -7.46
N ASN A 548 2.56 37.86 -7.50
CA ASN A 548 3.08 36.74 -8.27
C ASN A 548 2.50 36.75 -9.70
N ARG A 549 3.16 37.45 -10.62
CA ARG A 549 2.86 37.46 -12.06
C ARG A 549 4.16 37.41 -12.86
N CYS A 550 4.08 37.30 -14.18
CA CYS A 550 5.27 37.38 -15.03
C CYS A 550 5.83 38.82 -15.13
N ASN A 551 4.95 39.83 -15.11
CA ASN A 551 5.30 41.27 -15.06
C ASN A 551 6.42 41.65 -16.05
N THR A 552 6.28 41.18 -17.30
CA THR A 552 7.34 41.22 -18.32
C THR A 552 7.63 42.63 -18.82
N SER A 553 6.63 43.53 -18.90
CA SER A 553 6.81 44.90 -19.40
C SER A 553 6.96 45.94 -18.28
N ALA A 554 7.76 46.98 -18.54
CA ALA A 554 7.96 48.10 -17.60
C ALA A 554 6.68 48.91 -17.35
N ASN A 555 5.86 49.11 -18.39
CA ASN A 555 4.58 49.82 -18.26
C ASN A 555 3.61 49.09 -17.32
N ASP A 556 3.59 47.75 -17.35
CA ASP A 556 2.75 46.98 -16.45
C ASP A 556 3.22 47.14 -15.00
N ARG A 557 4.52 47.02 -14.74
CA ARG A 557 5.12 47.20 -13.40
C ARG A 557 4.86 48.61 -12.85
N LYS A 558 4.97 49.65 -13.69
CA LYS A 558 4.65 51.03 -13.32
C LYS A 558 3.19 51.19 -12.88
N ALA A 559 2.25 50.53 -13.55
CA ALA A 559 0.84 50.57 -13.17
C ALA A 559 0.59 49.93 -11.78
N TRP A 560 1.26 48.81 -11.48
CA TRP A 560 1.17 48.18 -10.14
C TRP A 560 1.75 49.06 -9.03
N LEU A 561 2.90 49.68 -9.29
CA LEU A 561 3.52 50.61 -8.34
C LEU A 561 2.61 51.83 -8.08
N ALA A 562 2.01 52.40 -9.13
CA ALA A 562 1.07 53.49 -8.99
C ALA A 562 -0.17 53.09 -8.15
N LEU A 563 -0.71 51.90 -8.40
CA LEU A 563 -1.86 51.36 -7.67
C LEU A 563 -1.56 51.16 -6.18
N ALA A 564 -0.35 50.69 -5.86
CA ALA A 564 0.07 50.42 -4.49
C ALA A 564 0.65 51.63 -3.75
N SER A 565 0.82 52.78 -4.43
CA SER A 565 1.56 53.95 -3.92
C SER A 565 1.06 54.52 -2.59
N HIS A 566 -0.21 54.30 -2.25
CA HIS A 566 -0.82 54.81 -1.02
C HIS A 566 -0.51 53.97 0.24
N TRP A 567 0.05 52.77 0.09
CA TRP A 567 0.39 51.89 1.22
C TRP A 567 1.78 51.24 1.11
N ALA A 568 2.32 51.11 -0.10
CA ALA A 568 3.58 50.43 -0.33
C ALA A 568 4.75 51.23 0.23
N VAL A 569 5.52 50.58 1.09
CA VAL A 569 6.76 51.07 1.67
C VAL A 569 7.89 50.26 1.08
N SER A 570 8.89 50.96 0.53
CA SER A 570 10.12 50.36 0.00
C SER A 570 9.86 49.21 -0.99
N PRO A 571 9.10 49.42 -2.09
CA PRO A 571 8.68 48.35 -3.00
C PRO A 571 9.88 47.67 -3.66
N VAL A 572 9.83 46.33 -3.72
CA VAL A 572 10.93 45.48 -4.19
C VAL A 572 10.52 44.72 -5.45
N CYS A 573 11.40 44.74 -6.45
CA CYS A 573 11.31 43.83 -7.59
C CYS A 573 12.09 42.55 -7.29
N VAL A 574 11.48 41.38 -7.50
CA VAL A 574 12.17 40.09 -7.41
C VAL A 574 12.21 39.48 -8.81
N TRP A 575 13.36 39.58 -9.46
CA TRP A 575 13.56 39.16 -10.84
C TRP A 575 14.15 37.75 -10.91
N PHE A 576 13.38 36.81 -11.45
CA PHE A 576 13.78 35.43 -11.72
C PHE A 576 14.36 35.36 -13.12
N ASP A 577 15.69 35.36 -13.20
CA ASP A 577 16.44 35.48 -14.43
C ASP A 577 17.03 34.12 -14.82
N TYR A 578 16.16 33.25 -15.29
CA TYR A 578 16.51 31.93 -15.80
C TYR A 578 16.39 31.89 -17.32
N ASP A 579 17.23 31.07 -17.95
CA ASP A 579 17.22 30.85 -19.39
C ASP A 579 15.83 30.40 -19.91
N ARG A 580 15.51 30.82 -21.14
CA ARG A 580 14.21 30.54 -21.78
C ARG A 580 13.96 29.04 -21.94
N ASP A 581 14.96 28.29 -22.34
CA ASP A 581 14.80 26.87 -22.63
C ASP A 581 14.68 26.07 -21.32
N LEU A 582 15.38 26.48 -20.26
CA LEU A 582 15.16 25.93 -18.91
C LEU A 582 13.77 26.26 -18.37
N CYS A 583 13.31 27.50 -18.52
CA CYS A 583 11.94 27.90 -18.16
C CYS A 583 10.90 27.07 -18.91
N THR A 584 11.12 26.86 -20.22
CA THR A 584 10.26 26.03 -21.07
C THR A 584 10.26 24.60 -20.59
N HIS A 585 11.43 24.01 -20.36
CA HIS A 585 11.57 22.65 -19.85
C HIS A 585 10.80 22.47 -18.53
N ARG A 586 11.01 23.35 -17.55
CA ARG A 586 10.30 23.29 -16.26
C ARG A 586 8.79 23.45 -16.42
N ALA A 587 8.33 24.36 -17.28
CA ALA A 587 6.90 24.56 -17.52
C ALA A 587 6.24 23.37 -18.22
N GLN A 588 6.93 22.71 -19.17
CA GLN A 588 6.44 21.49 -19.81
C GLN A 588 6.36 20.31 -18.85
N ASN A 589 7.23 20.26 -17.84
CA ASN A 589 7.28 19.17 -16.88
C ASN A 589 6.41 19.40 -15.63
N ARG A 590 5.57 20.46 -15.62
CA ARG A 590 4.69 20.79 -14.48
C ARG A 590 3.29 20.23 -14.69
N ALA A 591 2.91 19.24 -13.87
CA ALA A 591 1.53 18.78 -13.79
C ALA A 591 0.67 19.83 -13.07
N GLY A 592 -0.59 20.02 -13.51
CA GLY A 592 -1.58 20.79 -12.76
C GLY A 592 -1.42 22.32 -12.75
N HIS A 593 -0.76 22.94 -13.74
CA HIS A 593 -0.86 24.39 -13.88
C HIS A 593 -2.31 24.78 -14.23
N PRO A 594 -2.95 25.73 -13.51
CA PRO A 594 -4.36 26.06 -13.73
C PRO A 594 -4.67 26.51 -15.17
N THR A 595 -3.75 27.25 -15.79
CA THR A 595 -3.95 27.93 -17.08
C THR A 595 -3.01 27.50 -18.22
N LEU A 596 -1.98 26.68 -17.95
CA LEU A 596 -0.88 26.38 -18.88
C LEU A 596 -0.55 24.87 -18.88
N PRO A 597 -1.40 24.03 -19.49
CA PRO A 597 -1.13 22.60 -19.59
C PRO A 597 0.09 22.33 -20.50
N PRO A 598 0.88 21.27 -20.23
CA PRO A 598 2.00 20.87 -21.08
C PRO A 598 1.61 20.70 -22.56
N GLY A 599 2.48 21.15 -23.45
CA GLY A 599 2.33 21.10 -24.89
C GLY A 599 2.57 22.44 -25.58
N GLY A 600 1.86 22.68 -26.69
CA GLY A 600 2.05 23.88 -27.52
C GLY A 600 1.69 25.21 -26.83
N ARG A 601 0.75 25.20 -25.87
CA ARG A 601 0.36 26.41 -25.14
C ARG A 601 1.51 26.99 -24.30
N VAL A 602 2.29 26.13 -23.64
CA VAL A 602 3.48 26.54 -22.88
C VAL A 602 4.50 27.23 -23.77
N ARG A 603 4.83 26.63 -24.92
CA ARG A 603 5.80 27.20 -25.87
C ARG A 603 5.37 28.59 -26.35
N LYS A 604 4.13 28.71 -26.83
CA LYS A 604 3.58 29.99 -27.32
C LYS A 604 3.58 31.08 -26.23
N ALA A 605 3.19 30.73 -25.01
CA ALA A 605 3.15 31.69 -23.91
C ALA A 605 4.54 32.17 -23.51
N ILE A 606 5.53 31.27 -23.44
CA ILE A 606 6.91 31.65 -23.10
C ILE A 606 7.53 32.49 -24.21
N GLU A 607 7.32 32.13 -25.48
CA GLU A 607 7.78 32.90 -26.65
C GLU A 607 7.22 34.32 -26.61
N GLN A 608 5.90 34.48 -26.53
CA GLN A 608 5.26 35.79 -26.42
C GLN A 608 5.77 36.62 -25.22
N MET A 609 5.94 35.98 -24.06
CA MET A 609 6.41 36.68 -22.86
C MET A 609 7.89 37.06 -22.93
N THR A 610 8.70 36.29 -23.66
CA THR A 610 10.11 36.60 -23.93
C THR A 610 10.20 37.83 -24.82
N ASP A 611 9.39 37.90 -25.88
CA ASP A 611 9.36 39.03 -26.81
C ASP A 611 8.91 40.34 -26.13
N MET A 612 8.01 40.25 -25.15
CA MET A 612 7.55 41.40 -24.37
C MET A 612 8.49 41.79 -23.21
N PHE A 613 9.53 41.00 -22.93
CA PHE A 613 10.31 41.16 -21.70
C PHE A 613 11.21 42.40 -21.73
N VAL A 614 11.03 43.27 -20.74
CA VAL A 614 11.86 44.45 -20.49
C VAL A 614 12.54 44.29 -19.12
N LYS A 615 13.87 44.29 -19.12
CA LYS A 615 14.69 44.19 -17.90
C LYS A 615 14.25 45.22 -16.85
N PRO A 616 13.98 44.81 -15.60
CA PRO A 616 13.64 45.73 -14.51
C PRO A 616 14.76 46.74 -14.22
N SER A 617 14.39 47.96 -13.82
CA SER A 617 15.32 49.02 -13.43
C SER A 617 14.82 49.83 -12.23
N LEU A 618 15.73 50.39 -11.43
CA LEU A 618 15.37 51.22 -10.27
C LEU A 618 14.58 52.47 -10.67
N SER A 619 14.78 52.99 -11.89
CA SER A 619 14.02 54.13 -12.44
C SER A 619 12.51 53.90 -12.55
N GLU A 620 12.05 52.66 -12.45
CA GLU A 620 10.61 52.34 -12.42
C GLU A 620 9.93 52.69 -11.10
N GLY A 621 10.70 52.96 -10.03
CA GLY A 621 10.19 53.29 -8.69
C GLY A 621 10.42 52.20 -7.64
N PHE A 622 11.22 51.18 -7.94
CA PHE A 622 11.65 50.17 -6.97
C PHE A 622 12.76 50.70 -6.07
N THR A 623 12.74 50.32 -4.78
CA THR A 623 13.83 50.61 -3.83
C THR A 623 14.95 49.58 -3.94
N ALA A 624 14.63 48.36 -4.35
CA ALA A 624 15.58 47.30 -4.62
C ALA A 624 15.11 46.38 -5.74
N ILE A 625 16.08 45.81 -6.47
CA ILE A 625 15.88 44.70 -7.40
C ILE A 625 16.72 43.52 -6.90
N LEU A 626 16.04 42.41 -6.63
CA LEU A 626 16.65 41.16 -6.19
C LEU A 626 16.64 40.19 -7.36
N ARG A 627 17.81 39.85 -7.89
CA ARG A 627 17.92 38.96 -9.06
C ARG A 627 18.29 37.53 -8.63
N ILE A 628 17.43 36.59 -8.98
CA ILE A 628 17.53 35.17 -8.66
C ILE A 628 17.90 34.39 -9.93
N ARG A 629 19.06 33.73 -9.90
CA ARG A 629 19.59 32.92 -11.02
C ARG A 629 19.90 31.46 -10.66
N SER A 630 19.70 31.06 -9.39
CA SER A 630 19.92 29.70 -8.92
C SER A 630 18.99 29.37 -7.74
N PHE A 631 18.90 28.09 -7.37
CA PHE A 631 18.17 27.67 -6.17
C PHE A 631 18.76 28.30 -4.90
N SER A 632 20.08 28.35 -4.77
CA SER A 632 20.75 28.98 -3.62
C SER A 632 20.42 30.46 -3.48
N ALA A 633 20.34 31.22 -4.59
CA ALA A 633 19.89 32.61 -4.56
C ALA A 633 18.41 32.74 -4.13
N ALA A 634 17.56 31.79 -4.52
CA ALA A 634 16.15 31.77 -4.12
C ALA A 634 15.98 31.46 -2.63
N GLU A 635 16.73 30.50 -2.10
CA GLU A 635 16.78 30.17 -0.67
C GLU A 635 17.30 31.36 0.15
N GLU A 636 18.40 31.97 -0.28
CA GLU A 636 18.95 33.16 0.35
C GLU A 636 17.93 34.31 0.40
N PHE A 637 17.19 34.53 -0.70
CA PHE A 637 16.09 35.49 -0.71
C PHE A 637 15.03 35.15 0.34
N ILE A 638 14.55 33.90 0.36
CA ILE A 638 13.51 33.46 1.30
C ILE A 638 13.97 33.64 2.75
N LEU A 639 15.20 33.25 3.09
CA LEU A 639 15.76 33.46 4.43
C LEU A 639 15.83 34.93 4.82
N ARG A 640 16.28 35.81 3.92
CA ARG A 640 16.42 37.24 4.21
C ARG A 640 15.07 37.89 4.51
N VAL A 641 14.00 37.49 3.82
CA VAL A 641 12.67 38.09 4.01
C VAL A 641 11.75 37.30 4.94
N SER A 642 12.01 36.03 5.19
CA SER A 642 11.15 35.18 6.04
C SER A 642 11.98 34.18 6.86
N PRO A 643 12.89 34.67 7.73
CA PRO A 643 13.79 33.81 8.48
C PRO A 643 13.04 32.90 9.45
N VAL A 644 13.53 31.67 9.59
CA VAL A 644 13.00 30.70 10.55
C VAL A 644 13.76 30.85 11.86
N THR A 645 13.05 31.22 12.92
CA THR A 645 13.63 31.32 14.27
C THR A 645 13.39 30.04 15.07
N LEU A 646 14.17 29.88 16.13
CA LEU A 646 13.96 28.80 17.11
C LEU A 646 12.52 28.87 17.64
N PHE A 647 11.82 27.74 17.61
CA PHE A 647 10.53 27.63 18.30
C PHE A 647 10.79 27.14 19.72
N LYS A 648 10.70 28.05 20.70
CA LYS A 648 10.89 27.71 22.12
C LYS A 648 9.77 26.76 22.55
N PHE A 649 10.12 25.56 23.03
CA PHE A 649 9.09 24.64 23.54
C PHE A 649 8.40 25.31 24.75
N PRO A 650 7.07 25.52 24.67
CA PRO A 650 6.36 26.33 25.65
C PRO A 650 6.30 25.64 27.01
N ARG A 651 6.17 26.44 28.08
CA ARG A 651 5.95 25.88 29.43
C ARG A 651 4.59 25.15 29.43
N THR A 652 4.55 23.98 30.06
CA THR A 652 3.30 23.23 30.27
C THR A 652 2.80 23.55 31.68
N GLU A 653 1.53 23.88 31.81
CA GLU A 653 0.91 24.28 33.09
C GLU A 653 0.69 23.07 34.02
N HIS A 654 0.80 23.28 35.33
CA HIS A 654 0.33 22.33 36.34
C HIS A 654 -1.19 22.41 36.46
N LEU A 655 -1.87 21.29 36.25
CA LEU A 655 -3.34 21.19 36.37
C LEU A 655 -3.81 20.99 37.81
N ILE A 656 -2.96 20.36 38.63
CA ILE A 656 -3.16 20.08 40.05
C ILE A 656 -1.83 20.34 40.75
N ASN A 657 -1.84 21.14 41.82
CA ASN A 657 -0.66 21.37 42.64
C ASN A 657 -0.60 20.34 43.77
N LEU A 658 0.24 19.32 43.60
CA LEU A 658 0.49 18.30 44.63
C LEU A 658 1.68 18.63 45.54
N GLY A 659 2.30 19.80 45.40
CA GLY A 659 3.50 20.21 46.16
C GLY A 659 4.79 20.33 45.35
N ALA A 660 4.76 19.99 44.05
CA ALA A 660 5.92 20.04 43.15
C ALA A 660 5.99 21.31 42.27
N VAL A 661 5.17 22.33 42.55
CA VAL A 661 5.14 23.61 41.81
C VAL A 661 6.22 24.54 42.37
N THR A 662 7.06 25.10 41.49
CA THR A 662 8.06 26.12 41.83
C THR A 662 7.57 27.53 41.46
N GLU A 663 8.29 28.59 41.90
CA GLU A 663 7.96 29.99 41.52
C GLU A 663 8.00 30.22 40.00
N ASP A 664 8.70 29.37 39.25
CA ASP A 664 8.85 29.42 37.80
C ASP A 664 7.73 28.68 37.02
N ASP A 665 6.86 27.93 37.70
CA ASP A 665 5.82 27.13 37.07
C ASP A 665 4.53 27.92 36.80
N LEU A 666 3.86 27.56 35.70
CA LEU A 666 2.51 28.04 35.41
C LEU A 666 1.50 27.08 36.03
N VAL A 667 0.47 27.61 36.70
CA VAL A 667 -0.61 26.82 37.30
C VAL A 667 -1.93 27.18 36.64
N SER A 668 -2.71 26.17 36.29
CA SER A 668 -4.09 26.33 35.82
C SER A 668 -5.02 25.35 36.52
N ASN A 669 -6.33 25.57 36.41
CA ASN A 669 -7.34 24.71 37.03
C ASN A 669 -7.86 23.67 36.04
N LEU A 670 -8.22 22.49 36.53
CA LEU A 670 -8.89 21.43 35.75
C LEU A 670 -10.15 21.93 35.04
N SER A 671 -10.87 22.90 35.61
CA SER A 671 -12.03 23.55 34.98
C SER A 671 -11.69 24.25 33.67
N ASN A 672 -10.43 24.68 33.47
CA ASN A 672 -9.99 25.27 32.21
C ASN A 672 -9.82 24.20 31.10
N LEU A 673 -9.76 22.91 31.43
CA LEU A 673 -9.77 21.83 30.43
C LEU A 673 -11.20 21.43 30.03
N SER A 674 -12.22 21.85 30.80
CA SER A 674 -13.62 21.66 30.43
C SER A 674 -14.00 22.65 29.33
N LEU A 675 -14.41 22.12 28.17
CA LEU A 675 -15.19 22.86 27.18
C LEU A 675 -16.67 22.61 27.45
N ASP A 676 -17.54 23.49 26.91
CA ASP A 676 -19.00 23.42 27.04
C ASP A 676 -19.53 21.98 26.91
N SER A 677 -20.52 21.64 27.75
CA SER A 677 -21.08 20.30 27.97
C SER A 677 -21.78 19.64 26.76
N ARG A 678 -21.51 20.11 25.54
CA ARG A 678 -22.10 19.62 24.28
C ARG A 678 -21.09 18.95 23.34
N ASP A 679 -19.80 18.88 23.70
CA ASP A 679 -18.75 18.32 22.84
C ASP A 679 -18.14 17.00 23.37
N HIS A 680 -18.03 16.02 22.47
CA HIS A 680 -17.26 14.78 22.66
C HIS A 680 -15.76 15.11 22.82
N SER A 681 -15.34 15.40 24.04
CA SER A 681 -13.96 15.74 24.38
C SER A 681 -13.14 14.46 24.59
N HIS A 682 -12.12 14.26 23.74
CA HIS A 682 -11.21 13.12 23.81
C HIS A 682 -9.94 13.53 24.55
N VAL A 683 -9.61 12.81 25.62
CA VAL A 683 -8.45 13.07 26.49
C VAL A 683 -7.47 11.93 26.36
N VAL A 684 -6.21 12.28 26.15
CA VAL A 684 -5.08 11.35 26.12
C VAL A 684 -4.12 11.72 27.25
N ILE A 685 -3.79 10.74 28.08
CA ILE A 685 -2.85 10.89 29.19
C ILE A 685 -1.66 9.98 28.96
N THR A 686 -0.45 10.55 28.97
CA THR A 686 0.80 9.81 28.81
C THR A 686 1.68 9.93 30.05
N GLU A 687 2.61 9.00 30.20
CA GLU A 687 3.66 9.10 31.22
C GLU A 687 4.50 10.36 30.99
N LYS A 688 4.73 11.15 32.05
CA LYS A 688 5.71 12.23 32.02
C LYS A 688 7.07 11.64 32.42
N VAL A 689 8.05 11.81 31.53
CA VAL A 689 9.43 11.36 31.72
C VAL A 689 10.34 12.53 32.09
N ASP A 690 11.38 12.23 32.87
CA ASP A 690 12.32 13.19 33.45
C ASP A 690 13.65 13.18 32.68
N GLY A 691 13.89 14.22 31.88
CA GLY A 691 15.11 14.34 31.10
C GLY A 691 15.33 15.76 30.57
N ALA A 692 15.90 15.84 29.37
CA ALA A 692 16.09 17.09 28.67
C ALA A 692 15.15 17.19 27.47
N ASN A 693 14.31 18.23 27.44
CA ASN A 693 13.46 18.52 26.29
C ASN A 693 14.29 18.59 25.00
N MET A 694 13.83 17.92 23.95
CA MET A 694 14.54 17.81 22.69
C MET A 694 13.56 17.95 21.51
N GLY A 695 13.97 18.71 20.49
CA GLY A 695 13.23 18.90 19.26
C GLY A 695 14.11 18.68 18.03
N PHE A 696 13.58 17.98 17.04
CA PHE A 696 14.24 17.69 15.77
C PHE A 696 13.48 18.34 14.61
N SER A 697 14.19 19.01 13.71
CA SER A 697 13.65 19.58 12.46
C SER A 697 14.67 19.44 11.33
N LEU A 698 14.27 19.62 10.08
CA LEU A 698 15.24 19.64 8.97
C LEU A 698 15.95 20.98 8.86
N SER A 699 17.16 20.97 8.29
CA SER A 699 17.79 22.18 7.76
C SER A 699 17.06 22.69 6.51
N GLU A 700 17.37 23.91 6.09
CA GLU A 700 16.76 24.51 4.90
C GLU A 700 17.03 23.73 3.62
N ASP A 701 18.27 23.32 3.41
CA ASP A 701 18.71 22.55 2.25
C ASP A 701 18.35 21.05 2.36
N ARG A 702 17.63 20.65 3.42
CA ARG A 702 17.28 19.26 3.75
C ARG A 702 18.49 18.34 3.95
N SER A 703 19.70 18.87 4.11
CA SER A 703 20.93 18.06 4.21
C SER A 703 21.11 17.41 5.57
N ARG A 704 20.61 18.04 6.65
CA ARG A 704 20.85 17.61 8.04
C ARG A 704 19.63 17.77 8.93
N ILE A 705 19.66 17.03 10.04
CA ILE A 705 18.76 17.23 11.16
C ILE A 705 19.31 18.37 12.03
N VAL A 706 18.48 19.36 12.31
CA VAL A 706 18.73 20.45 13.24
C VAL A 706 18.09 20.10 14.57
N ILE A 707 18.89 20.18 15.63
CA ILE A 707 18.52 19.70 16.96
C ILE A 707 18.44 20.90 17.91
N GLN A 708 17.33 20.99 18.63
CA GLN A 708 17.10 22.01 19.63
C GLN A 708 16.80 21.40 20.98
N ASN A 709 17.31 22.03 22.04
CA ASN A 709 16.73 21.91 23.36
C ASN A 709 15.55 22.91 23.47
N ARG A 710 15.05 23.18 24.67
CA ARG A 710 13.92 24.07 24.92
C ARG A 710 14.09 25.48 24.33
N SER A 711 15.28 26.08 24.46
CA SER A 711 15.51 27.50 24.18
C SER A 711 16.76 27.81 23.35
N HIS A 712 17.48 26.79 22.86
CA HIS A 712 18.67 26.96 22.03
C HIS A 712 18.94 25.68 21.23
N TYR A 713 19.73 25.81 20.15
CA TYR A 713 20.22 24.68 19.37
C TYR A 713 21.36 23.97 20.10
N VAL A 714 21.45 22.65 19.94
CA VAL A 714 22.47 21.80 20.60
C VAL A 714 23.09 20.81 19.60
N ASN A 715 24.27 20.31 19.96
CA ASN A 715 24.99 19.25 19.27
C ASN A 715 25.73 18.37 20.29
N SER A 716 26.42 17.33 19.81
CA SER A 716 27.18 16.40 20.65
C SER A 716 28.30 17.05 21.47
N ALA A 717 28.82 18.21 21.03
CA ALA A 717 29.84 18.97 21.72
C ALA A 717 29.27 19.97 22.76
N SER A 718 27.96 20.19 22.79
CA SER A 718 27.33 21.22 23.63
C SER A 718 27.36 20.88 25.12
N HIS A 719 27.15 19.61 25.47
CA HIS A 719 27.17 19.12 26.85
C HIS A 719 27.39 17.60 26.87
N VAL A 720 27.97 17.06 27.95
CA VAL A 720 28.29 15.62 28.05
C VAL A 720 27.06 14.70 27.90
N GLN A 721 25.87 15.17 28.30
CA GLN A 721 24.61 14.43 28.13
C GLN A 721 24.24 14.20 26.65
N PHE A 722 24.75 15.01 25.74
CA PHE A 722 24.47 14.94 24.30
C PHE A 722 25.55 14.17 23.52
N LYS A 723 26.56 13.58 24.18
CA LYS A 723 27.64 12.85 23.48
C LYS A 723 27.14 11.75 22.56
N LYS A 724 26.02 11.09 22.88
CA LYS A 724 25.42 10.00 22.08
C LYS A 724 24.50 10.50 20.95
N LEU A 725 24.31 11.81 20.82
CA LEU A 725 23.29 12.39 19.95
C LEU A 725 23.56 12.13 18.46
N ASP A 726 24.82 12.29 18.01
CA ASP A 726 25.16 12.09 16.59
C ASP A 726 24.91 10.64 16.15
N LEU A 727 25.31 9.66 16.98
CA LEU A 727 25.05 8.24 16.73
C LEU A 727 23.54 7.93 16.72
N TRP A 728 22.79 8.50 17.67
CA TRP A 728 21.34 8.32 17.73
C TRP A 728 20.65 8.90 16.48
N VAL A 729 21.02 10.10 16.05
CA VAL A 729 20.47 10.74 14.85
C VAL A 729 20.78 9.94 13.59
N GLU A 730 22.00 9.40 13.47
CA GLU A 730 22.35 8.56 12.31
C GLU A 730 21.54 7.26 12.29
N THR A 731 21.40 6.60 13.44
CA THR A 731 20.60 5.37 13.58
C THR A 731 19.12 5.58 13.24
N HIS A 732 18.59 6.78 13.50
CA HIS A 732 17.18 7.12 13.28
C HIS A 732 16.97 8.04 12.06
N ARG A 733 17.98 8.22 11.21
CA ARG A 733 17.98 9.22 10.14
C ARG A 733 16.81 9.01 9.19
N GLU A 734 16.59 7.79 8.70
CA GLU A 734 15.49 7.48 7.79
C GLU A 734 14.12 7.76 8.43
N GLY A 735 13.94 7.36 9.69
CA GLY A 735 12.73 7.65 10.47
C GLY A 735 12.49 9.15 10.61
N LEU A 736 13.51 9.92 11.01
CA LEU A 736 13.41 11.38 11.15
C LEU A 736 13.09 12.06 9.82
N PHE A 737 13.71 11.64 8.71
CA PHE A 737 13.38 12.19 7.39
C PHE A 737 11.95 11.84 6.98
N LYS A 738 11.46 10.62 7.23
CA LYS A 738 10.07 10.23 6.98
C LYS A 738 9.07 11.09 7.76
N VAL A 739 9.39 11.45 9.00
CA VAL A 739 8.56 12.30 9.87
C VAL A 739 8.62 13.78 9.47
N LEU A 740 9.80 14.30 9.15
CA LEU A 740 10.02 15.75 9.01
C LEU A 740 9.94 16.24 7.56
N ASN A 741 10.29 15.41 6.56
CA ASN A 741 10.38 15.78 5.14
C ASN A 741 9.03 15.75 4.42
N ARG A 742 7.98 16.30 5.05
CA ARG A 742 6.59 16.17 4.58
C ARG A 742 6.10 17.35 3.74
N ASP A 743 6.84 18.47 3.73
CA ASP A 743 6.48 19.67 2.98
C ASP A 743 7.55 20.01 1.93
N SER A 744 7.14 20.16 0.68
CA SER A 744 8.03 20.43 -0.46
C SER A 744 8.48 21.90 -0.54
N TYR A 745 7.83 22.82 0.18
CA TYR A 745 8.10 24.26 0.16
C TYR A 745 8.72 24.77 1.47
N PHE A 746 8.47 24.11 2.60
CA PHE A 746 8.98 24.49 3.90
C PHE A 746 9.64 23.31 4.63
N PRO A 747 10.94 23.03 4.35
CA PRO A 747 11.71 21.96 4.98
C PRO A 747 11.64 21.96 6.51
N GLN A 748 11.73 23.13 7.15
CA GLN A 748 11.76 23.25 8.61
C GLN A 748 10.37 23.31 9.26
N ARG A 749 9.29 23.03 8.51
CA ARG A 749 7.89 23.16 8.94
C ARG A 749 7.58 22.36 10.19
N TYR A 750 8.03 21.11 10.23
CA TYR A 750 7.69 20.18 11.29
C TYR A 750 8.83 20.11 12.32
N ILE A 751 8.44 20.02 13.60
CA ILE A 751 9.37 19.78 14.70
C ILE A 751 8.84 18.58 15.51
N LEU A 752 9.61 17.50 15.54
CA LEU A 752 9.32 16.36 16.41
C LEU A 752 9.90 16.65 17.78
N PHE A 753 9.04 16.78 18.79
CA PHE A 753 9.41 16.99 20.18
C PHE A 753 9.32 15.70 20.99
N GLY A 754 10.26 15.56 21.91
CA GLY A 754 10.33 14.47 22.85
C GLY A 754 11.26 14.80 24.00
N GLU A 755 11.56 13.79 24.81
CA GLU A 755 12.49 13.90 25.92
C GLU A 755 13.75 13.08 25.63
N TRP A 756 14.92 13.69 25.82
CA TRP A 756 16.22 13.03 25.77
C TRP A 756 16.59 12.51 27.15
N LEU A 757 16.76 11.20 27.23
CA LEU A 757 16.86 10.43 28.48
C LEU A 757 18.22 9.76 28.63
N ALA A 758 19.27 10.23 27.93
CA ALA A 758 20.59 9.60 28.04
C ALA A 758 21.22 9.77 29.44
N ALA A 759 21.09 10.94 30.04
CA ALA A 759 21.57 11.22 31.39
C ALA A 759 20.45 11.04 32.41
N THR A 760 20.80 10.56 33.60
CA THR A 760 19.89 10.56 34.75
C THR A 760 19.79 11.97 35.30
N HIS A 761 18.57 12.50 35.39
CA HIS A 761 18.30 13.78 36.06
C HIS A 761 17.93 13.51 37.53
N SER A 762 16.66 13.25 37.79
CA SER A 762 16.13 12.93 39.12
C SER A 762 15.68 11.47 39.21
N ILE A 763 15.17 10.89 38.11
CA ILE A 763 14.79 9.47 38.01
C ILE A 763 15.82 8.71 37.19
N ALA A 764 16.37 7.63 37.76
CA ALA A 764 17.22 6.68 37.05
C ALA A 764 16.36 5.67 36.31
N TYR A 765 16.48 5.62 34.98
CA TYR A 765 15.73 4.69 34.15
C TYR A 765 16.57 3.48 33.75
N ASN A 766 15.98 2.29 33.87
CA ASN A 766 16.61 1.00 33.57
C ASN A 766 15.83 0.16 32.55
N LYS A 767 14.63 0.58 32.12
CA LYS A 767 13.76 -0.10 31.16
C LYS A 767 13.45 0.77 29.93
N LEU A 768 14.36 1.67 29.51
CA LEU A 768 14.12 2.52 28.34
C LEU A 768 14.20 1.73 27.03
N PRO A 769 13.24 1.86 26.11
CA PRO A 769 13.36 1.29 24.78
C PRO A 769 14.40 2.04 23.92
N ASP A 770 14.60 3.33 24.18
CA ASP A 770 15.55 4.18 23.46
C ASP A 770 15.95 5.42 24.29
N LEU A 771 16.96 6.17 23.84
CA LEU A 771 17.48 7.38 24.48
C LEU A 771 16.63 8.63 24.24
N PHE A 772 15.69 8.57 23.29
CA PHE A 772 14.74 9.62 22.99
C PHE A 772 13.32 9.05 22.96
N MET A 773 12.40 9.73 23.62
CA MET A 773 10.98 9.37 23.64
C MET A 773 10.17 10.52 23.04
N ALA A 774 9.64 10.31 21.83
CA ALA A 774 8.77 11.28 21.17
C ALA A 774 7.46 11.46 21.93
N PHE A 775 6.98 12.70 22.05
CA PHE A 775 5.68 12.97 22.67
C PHE A 775 4.81 13.97 21.91
N ASP A 776 5.36 14.80 21.02
CA ASP A 776 4.59 15.82 20.29
C ASP A 776 5.16 16.06 18.88
N LEU A 777 4.31 16.43 17.93
CA LEU A 777 4.72 16.94 16.62
C LEU A 777 4.10 18.33 16.41
N TYR A 778 4.95 19.33 16.19
CA TYR A 778 4.53 20.71 15.97
C TYR A 778 4.59 21.08 14.48
N ASP A 779 3.54 21.75 13.99
CA ASP A 779 3.48 22.32 12.64
C ASP A 779 3.58 23.85 12.71
N ARG A 780 4.72 24.40 12.24
CA ARG A 780 4.99 25.84 12.24
C ARG A 780 4.04 26.63 11.33
N THR A 781 3.56 26.04 10.24
CA THR A 781 2.68 26.73 9.27
C THR A 781 1.32 27.02 9.89
N THR A 782 0.74 26.02 10.56
CA THR A 782 -0.59 26.12 11.18
C THR A 782 -0.53 26.60 12.63
N ALA A 783 0.68 26.58 13.23
CA ALA A 783 0.92 26.82 14.64
C ALA A 783 0.13 25.87 15.55
N GLN A 784 -0.01 24.61 15.15
CA GLN A 784 -0.78 23.58 15.85
C GLN A 784 0.10 22.39 16.24
N TRP A 785 -0.39 21.61 17.20
CA TRP A 785 0.19 20.34 17.64
C TRP A 785 -0.68 19.20 17.10
N ALA A 786 -0.04 18.19 16.51
CA ALA A 786 -0.75 16.98 16.07
C ALA A 786 -1.26 16.20 17.28
N ASP A 787 -2.44 15.59 17.14
CA ASP A 787 -2.99 14.70 18.16
C ASP A 787 -2.23 13.37 18.25
N ARG A 788 -2.58 12.55 19.25
CA ARG A 788 -1.88 11.29 19.54
C ARG A 788 -2.00 10.30 18.39
N HIS A 789 -3.19 10.18 17.80
CA HIS A 789 -3.44 9.26 16.70
C HIS A 789 -2.58 9.63 15.48
N THR A 790 -2.55 10.91 15.10
CA THR A 790 -1.73 11.41 13.98
C THR A 790 -0.24 11.21 14.25
N LEU A 791 0.25 11.53 15.45
CA LEU A 791 1.65 11.28 15.82
C LEU A 791 2.02 9.79 15.71
N SER A 792 1.18 8.91 16.28
CA SER A 792 1.43 7.46 16.28
C SER A 792 1.39 6.89 14.86
N SER A 793 0.43 7.32 14.04
CA SER A 793 0.34 6.92 12.63
C SER A 793 1.57 7.35 11.82
N ILE A 794 2.11 8.54 12.09
CA ILE A 794 3.33 9.02 11.43
C ILE A 794 4.57 8.22 11.86
N LEU A 795 4.63 7.79 13.13
CA LEU A 795 5.77 7.06 13.69
C LEU A 795 5.70 5.53 13.51
N ASN A 796 4.54 4.96 13.14
CA ASN A 796 4.27 3.52 13.13
C ASN A 796 5.30 2.68 12.35
N ASP A 797 5.84 3.25 11.28
CA ASP A 797 6.81 2.59 10.40
C ASP A 797 8.22 3.17 10.57
N THR A 798 8.55 3.63 11.78
CA THR A 798 9.87 4.18 12.12
C THR A 798 10.43 3.44 13.33
N ASN A 799 11.73 3.55 13.55
CA ASN A 799 12.41 3.05 14.74
C ASN A 799 12.37 4.04 15.91
N ILE A 800 11.60 5.13 15.84
CA ILE A 800 11.58 6.17 16.87
C ILE A 800 10.55 5.82 17.94
N ALA A 801 11.01 5.66 19.19
CA ALA A 801 10.15 5.37 20.32
C ALA A 801 9.24 6.56 20.69
N VAL A 802 8.03 6.25 21.14
CA VAL A 802 7.00 7.23 21.54
C VAL A 802 6.58 6.98 22.99
N VAL A 803 6.32 8.03 23.77
CA VAL A 803 5.85 7.88 25.17
C VAL A 803 4.54 7.07 25.23
N PRO A 804 4.39 6.15 26.20
CA PRO A 804 3.22 5.29 26.32
C PRO A 804 1.98 6.07 26.75
N VAL A 805 0.84 5.67 26.23
CA VAL A 805 -0.48 6.15 26.65
C VAL A 805 -0.89 5.37 27.91
N LEU A 806 -1.17 6.09 28.98
CA LEU A 806 -1.66 5.53 30.25
C LEU A 806 -3.19 5.49 30.30
N TYR A 807 -3.86 6.38 29.56
CA TYR A 807 -5.30 6.46 29.48
C TYR A 807 -5.73 7.24 28.23
N GLU A 808 -6.85 6.80 27.64
CA GLU A 808 -7.49 7.43 26.49
C GLU A 808 -9.02 7.34 26.66
N GLY A 809 -9.73 8.47 26.62
CA GLY A 809 -11.17 8.48 26.87
C GLY A 809 -11.72 9.85 27.26
N SER A 810 -12.76 9.87 28.10
CA SER A 810 -13.30 11.11 28.68
C SER A 810 -12.41 11.69 29.77
N MET A 811 -12.54 12.98 30.06
CA MET A 811 -11.78 13.63 31.14
C MET A 811 -11.99 12.92 32.49
N LEU A 812 -10.88 12.62 33.18
CA LEU A 812 -10.89 11.98 34.49
C LEU A 812 -11.12 13.01 35.61
N SER A 813 -11.64 12.53 36.75
CA SER A 813 -11.75 13.33 37.97
C SER A 813 -10.37 13.64 38.57
N GLU A 814 -10.31 14.69 39.40
CA GLU A 814 -9.09 15.07 40.11
C GLU A 814 -8.53 13.90 40.94
N ALA A 815 -9.38 13.15 41.63
CA ALA A 815 -8.99 12.01 42.44
C ALA A 815 -8.34 10.88 41.60
N GLU A 816 -8.91 10.58 40.42
CA GLU A 816 -8.36 9.58 39.50
C GLU A 816 -7.00 10.01 38.92
N LEU A 817 -6.85 11.30 38.59
CA LEU A 817 -5.58 11.85 38.11
C LEU A 817 -4.49 11.80 39.21
N CYS A 818 -4.84 12.16 40.44
CA CYS A 818 -3.96 12.06 41.60
C CYS A 818 -3.51 10.61 41.85
N ALA A 819 -4.44 9.65 41.77
CA ALA A 819 -4.13 8.22 41.89
C ALA A 819 -3.27 7.71 40.73
N MET A 820 -3.47 8.20 39.51
CA MET A 820 -2.69 7.80 38.35
C MET A 820 -1.21 8.15 38.51
N VAL A 821 -0.88 9.31 39.08
CA VAL A 821 0.48 9.75 39.38
C VAL A 821 1.17 8.91 40.47
N GLN A 822 0.42 8.05 41.18
CA GLN A 822 0.98 7.09 42.14
C GLN A 822 1.40 5.76 41.52
N ARG A 823 1.06 5.49 40.25
CA ARG A 823 1.37 4.22 39.57
C ARG A 823 2.88 4.03 39.32
N GLU A 824 3.27 2.79 39.06
CA GLU A 824 4.62 2.43 38.63
C GLU A 824 4.91 2.95 37.22
N SER A 825 6.17 3.34 36.98
CA SER A 825 6.67 3.78 35.68
C SER A 825 6.86 2.61 34.73
N HIS A 826 6.67 2.84 33.42
CA HIS A 826 7.03 1.85 32.40
C HIS A 826 8.56 1.68 32.27
N PHE A 827 9.33 2.67 32.74
CA PHE A 827 10.76 2.80 32.45
C PHE A 827 11.67 2.54 33.66
N THR A 828 11.10 2.37 34.85
CA THR A 828 11.82 2.04 36.08
C THR A 828 10.92 1.26 37.05
N ASP A 829 11.52 0.52 37.98
CA ASP A 829 10.82 -0.18 39.09
C ASP A 829 10.25 0.78 40.16
N GLY A 830 10.16 2.07 39.83
CA GLY A 830 9.74 3.15 40.73
C GLY A 830 8.47 3.81 40.23
N ARG A 831 7.96 4.77 41.01
CA ARG A 831 6.77 5.53 40.63
C ARG A 831 7.05 6.51 39.48
N LEU A 832 6.01 6.81 38.71
CA LEU A 832 5.98 7.87 37.70
C LEU A 832 6.49 9.21 38.27
N GLU A 833 7.14 10.04 37.44
CA GLU A 833 7.34 11.46 37.77
C GLU A 833 5.97 12.16 37.89
N GLY A 834 5.12 11.87 36.92
CA GLY A 834 3.85 12.53 36.71
C GLY A 834 3.19 12.06 35.42
N VAL A 835 2.15 12.78 35.03
CA VAL A 835 1.42 12.52 33.79
C VAL A 835 1.30 13.79 32.96
N TYR A 836 1.29 13.61 31.64
CA TYR A 836 1.01 14.65 30.67
C TYR A 836 -0.40 14.44 30.12
N VAL A 837 -1.25 15.45 30.24
CA VAL A 837 -2.67 15.39 29.86
C VAL A 837 -2.89 16.25 28.63
N LYS A 838 -3.46 15.68 27.58
CA LYS A 838 -3.82 16.37 26.34
C LYS A 838 -5.32 16.26 26.09
N LEU A 839 -5.93 17.37 25.71
CA LEU A 839 -7.27 17.42 25.18
C LEU A 839 -7.18 17.54 23.66
N GLU A 840 -7.73 16.57 22.94
CA GLU A 840 -7.60 16.43 21.49
C GLU A 840 -8.96 16.56 20.80
N ARG A 841 -8.96 17.18 19.61
CA ARG A 841 -10.15 17.40 18.79
C ARG A 841 -9.75 17.61 17.34
N ASP A 842 -10.46 16.99 16.40
CA ASP A 842 -10.28 17.20 14.95
C ASP A 842 -8.82 17.08 14.49
N GLY A 843 -8.08 16.07 14.97
CA GLY A 843 -6.69 15.84 14.52
C GLY A 843 -5.62 16.66 15.25
N LYS A 844 -5.97 17.47 16.27
CA LYS A 844 -5.05 18.40 16.94
C LYS A 844 -5.21 18.42 18.46
N VAL A 845 -4.13 18.80 19.15
CA VAL A 845 -4.15 19.09 20.59
C VAL A 845 -4.66 20.52 20.81
N VAL A 846 -5.75 20.65 21.56
CA VAL A 846 -6.40 21.93 21.87
C VAL A 846 -5.87 22.52 23.16
N ARG A 847 -5.68 21.68 24.19
CA ARG A 847 -5.13 22.06 25.49
C ARG A 847 -4.22 20.97 26.02
N ARG A 848 -3.28 21.34 26.87
CA ARG A 848 -2.38 20.41 27.53
C ARG A 848 -1.96 20.89 28.89
N GLY A 849 -1.64 19.96 29.78
CA GLY A 849 -1.15 20.24 31.11
C GLY A 849 -0.36 19.06 31.67
N LYS A 850 0.28 19.27 32.80
CA LYS A 850 1.02 18.25 33.54
C LYS A 850 0.50 18.15 34.98
N ILE A 851 0.66 16.97 35.57
CA ILE A 851 0.52 16.75 37.00
C ILE A 851 1.76 15.98 37.44
N VAL A 852 2.44 16.46 38.47
CA VAL A 852 3.70 15.90 38.98
C VAL A 852 3.48 15.50 40.43
N ARG A 853 4.03 14.36 40.85
CA ARG A 853 3.86 13.88 42.23
C ARG A 853 4.49 14.86 43.23
N GLY A 854 3.85 15.03 44.39
CA GLY A 854 4.26 16.02 45.39
C GLY A 854 5.64 15.82 46.01
N ASP A 855 6.11 14.57 46.06
CA ASP A 855 7.42 14.15 46.58
C ASP A 855 8.51 14.14 45.51
N PHE A 856 8.21 14.57 44.28
CA PHE A 856 9.23 14.73 43.24
C PHE A 856 9.97 16.05 43.42
N ILE A 857 11.25 15.94 43.74
CA ILE A 857 12.15 17.09 43.84
C ILE A 857 12.78 17.30 42.48
N THR A 858 12.41 18.40 41.82
CA THR A 858 13.04 18.86 40.59
C THR A 858 14.48 19.28 40.86
N GLY A 859 15.45 18.43 40.49
CA GLY A 859 16.87 18.74 40.38
C GLY A 859 17.43 19.75 41.38
N ASN A 860 17.78 19.32 42.60
CA ASN A 860 18.72 20.07 43.43
C ASN A 860 20.04 20.27 42.64
N GLU A 861 20.83 21.30 42.98
CA GLU A 861 22.10 21.76 42.36
C GLU A 861 23.17 20.67 42.03
N HIS A 862 22.90 19.41 42.34
CA HIS A 862 23.75 18.24 42.18
C HIS A 862 23.96 17.73 40.74
N TRP A 863 23.04 17.90 39.79
CA TRP A 863 23.23 17.30 38.45
C TRP A 863 23.99 18.21 37.46
N THR A 864 23.87 19.53 37.59
CA THR A 864 24.62 20.52 36.79
C THR A 864 26.06 20.71 37.28
N ARG A 865 26.38 20.32 38.52
CA ARG A 865 27.73 20.45 39.12
C ARG A 865 28.37 19.12 39.53
N GLY A 866 27.64 18.01 39.54
CA GLY A 866 28.12 16.67 39.93
C GLY A 866 28.55 15.78 38.73
N GLN A 867 29.06 14.59 39.04
CA GLN A 867 29.43 13.59 38.03
C GLN A 867 28.17 12.97 37.41
N ILE A 868 28.01 13.10 36.09
CA ILE A 868 26.80 12.66 35.37
C ILE A 868 26.72 11.13 35.28
N SER A 869 25.59 10.57 35.70
CA SER A 869 25.21 9.17 35.47
C SER A 869 24.33 9.04 34.24
N PHE A 870 24.41 7.88 33.57
CA PHE A 870 23.65 7.59 32.36
C PHE A 870 22.60 6.51 32.60
N ASN A 871 21.42 6.68 31.97
CA ASN A 871 20.36 5.68 32.01
C ASN A 871 20.71 4.45 31.14
N ARG A 872 19.98 3.35 31.33
CA ARG A 872 20.20 2.07 30.62
C ARG A 872 19.02 1.76 29.70
N LEU A 873 19.35 1.21 28.53
CA LEU A 873 18.38 0.68 27.57
C LEU A 873 18.06 -0.79 27.89
N VAL A 874 16.88 -1.25 27.48
CA VAL A 874 16.52 -2.68 27.50
C VAL A 874 17.38 -3.43 26.49
N ASP A 875 17.90 -4.59 26.87
CA ASP A 875 18.66 -5.46 25.97
C ASP A 875 17.71 -6.10 24.95
N PRO A 876 17.91 -5.92 23.63
CA PRO A 876 17.01 -6.46 22.60
C PRO A 876 16.98 -7.99 22.52
N THR A 877 17.80 -8.69 23.31
CA THR A 877 17.88 -10.16 23.36
C THR A 877 17.02 -10.83 24.44
N ARG A 878 16.19 -10.06 25.18
CA ARG A 878 15.29 -10.58 26.22
C ARG A 878 13.81 -10.48 25.90
#